data_AF-A0A8B8D4T8-F1
#
_entry.id   AF-A0A8B8D4T8-F1
#
_cell.length_a   1.000
_cell.length_b   1.000
_cell.length_c   1.000
_cell.angle_alpha   90.00
_cell.angle_beta   90.00
_cell.angle_gamma   90.00
#
_symmetry.space_group_name_H-M   'P 1'
#
loop_
_entity.id
_entity.type
_entity.pdbx_description
1 polymer ?
#
loop_
_entity_poly.entity_id
_entity_poly.type
_entity_poly.pdbx_seq_one_letter_code
_entity_poly.pdbx_strand_id
1 'polypeptide(L)'
;MKHGKISVYSGRGMVIGCAEAGKTTCVKKLKGERDLVTVSTCGIEIHSHVFKLSSDETTITASTEKEKIKGYFCLTRRTIEQTEIKTKEETSFSVEEDITNQFNATTPIQTQRIPESNPMPSSSKLSLDSKITGNSDVTDHQMISEVSRSNQPIHNLTFQVGVSQENEKMNTMPEPKFDISDCTASVNKEDLKMLSLLDFAGQSAYYACHHIFFSPRAFFILVIDMTKKLTDVATEACRKQGLMYSNWTYEDYVRYWFGSIHTYSSKTAPVILVFSHAEDNEADPQKAIEYYNKICRCLPKELRTHVDKSRVFSIMKNSKKNLQDLKKCIASTVRSQSHWGEDVPISWTKLASVLKKIQKDSKIYALSDLLRAFRSINDLSIENEEELVNALTFFHETGEVLFQSKTENIILDVQWFVDAFKVVILDEEHVDMKYPEFEELIEYGLLSNALLDKLWTNDNFYQHKDSLIYHMKQLDMLAELSKEIWYVPCMNKQTYLWTILKTCNVSSTLCFLFEFLPFVIFHRLVVACINKLEMKPWISEGRTCIFHTVTILSCKDQTHRLLIGICDNRERTHREFPYSIEIQINITKPREIETQLSLSLQRRICEILSSLTKAFRSCESAFTVGYRCKVEPFGGESEGQIIREEEISELEFDCSKCNEVHLVNVGYICNFWKKPLAFKRESDSWESDGEDVGVIDYKTSHSRRLCVAAIEFSNAQEKSV
;
A
#
# COMPACT_ATOMS: atom_id res chain seq x y z
N MET A 1 -21.14 25.05 13.81
CA MET A 1 -20.00 25.66 13.09
C MET A 1 -19.97 25.08 11.69
N LYS A 2 -20.08 25.90 10.64
CA LYS A 2 -20.10 25.43 9.24
C LYS A 2 -18.78 25.69 8.49
N HIS A 3 -18.00 26.70 8.90
CA HIS A 3 -16.76 27.10 8.24
C HIS A 3 -15.65 27.33 9.28
N GLY A 4 -14.40 27.03 8.92
CA GLY A 4 -13.22 27.16 9.78
C GLY A 4 -12.22 26.01 9.59
N LYS A 5 -11.06 26.13 10.23
CA LYS A 5 -10.03 25.09 10.30
C LYS A 5 -9.91 24.52 11.70
N ILE A 6 -9.37 23.32 11.82
CA ILE A 6 -9.15 22.64 13.09
C ILE A 6 -7.86 21.83 13.05
N SER A 7 -7.09 21.87 14.14
CA SER A 7 -5.83 21.16 14.24
C SER A 7 -6.04 19.66 14.56
N VAL A 8 -5.34 18.80 13.81
CA VAL A 8 -5.43 17.33 13.94
C VAL A 8 -4.25 16.77 14.72
N TYR A 9 -4.53 15.96 15.74
CA TYR A 9 -3.54 15.28 16.58
C TYR A 9 -3.77 13.76 16.58
N SER A 10 -3.46 13.14 15.45
CA SER A 10 -3.52 11.69 15.25
C SER A 10 -2.22 11.20 14.63
N GLY A 11 -1.60 10.20 15.26
CA GLY A 11 -0.36 9.60 14.81
C GLY A 11 -0.58 8.15 14.39
N ARG A 12 0.19 7.70 13.40
CA ARG A 12 0.19 6.30 12.96
C ARG A 12 1.61 5.74 13.03
N GLY A 13 1.78 4.65 13.76
CA GLY A 13 3.02 3.90 13.85
C GLY A 13 2.86 2.51 13.27
N MET A 14 3.91 1.98 12.64
CA MET A 14 3.95 0.62 12.12
C MET A 14 5.00 -0.20 12.84
N VAL A 15 4.60 -1.32 13.42
CA VAL A 15 5.50 -2.25 14.10
C VAL A 15 5.85 -3.37 13.13
N ILE A 16 7.10 -3.37 12.70
CA ILE A 16 7.61 -4.19 11.59
C ILE A 16 8.87 -4.96 12.02
N GLY A 17 9.27 -5.95 11.23
CA GLY A 17 10.41 -6.81 11.53
C GLY A 17 10.19 -8.26 11.10
N CYS A 18 11.27 -9.06 11.13
CA CYS A 18 11.25 -10.47 10.76
C CYS A 18 10.17 -11.27 11.54
N ALA A 19 9.76 -12.42 11.01
CA ALA A 19 8.92 -13.36 11.77
C ALA A 19 9.58 -13.67 13.13
N GLU A 20 8.76 -13.89 14.16
CA GLU A 20 9.20 -14.18 15.54
C GLU A 20 10.08 -13.12 16.23
N ALA A 21 10.37 -11.98 15.61
CA ALA A 21 11.19 -10.91 16.20
C ALA A 21 10.63 -10.26 17.48
N GLY A 22 9.46 -10.67 17.99
CA GLY A 22 8.87 -10.13 19.22
C GLY A 22 8.03 -8.86 19.04
N LYS A 23 7.50 -8.60 17.83
CA LYS A 23 6.66 -7.45 17.48
C LYS A 23 5.41 -7.33 18.35
N THR A 24 4.55 -8.34 18.32
CA THR A 24 3.33 -8.40 19.13
C THR A 24 3.63 -8.33 20.62
N THR A 25 4.70 -8.98 21.08
CA THR A 25 5.15 -8.87 22.48
C THR A 25 5.53 -7.43 22.84
N CYS A 26 6.25 -6.72 21.96
CA CYS A 26 6.57 -5.30 22.14
C CYS A 26 5.30 -4.46 22.30
N VAL A 27 4.30 -4.66 21.43
CA VAL A 27 3.03 -3.92 21.49
C VAL A 27 2.24 -4.22 22.77
N LYS A 28 2.12 -5.50 23.16
CA LYS A 28 1.49 -5.91 24.43
C LYS A 28 2.17 -5.27 25.64
N LYS A 29 3.51 -5.19 25.65
CA LYS A 29 4.28 -4.51 26.70
C LYS A 29 4.00 -3.01 26.73
N LEU A 30 3.91 -2.34 25.58
CA LEU A 30 3.54 -0.93 25.50
C LEU A 30 2.13 -0.69 26.08
N LYS A 31 1.19 -1.60 25.84
CA LYS A 31 -0.15 -1.58 26.46
C LYS A 31 -0.14 -1.84 27.96
N GLY A 32 0.88 -2.55 28.47
CA GLY A 32 0.98 -2.94 29.87
C GLY A 32 0.24 -4.24 30.20
N GLU A 33 0.04 -5.10 29.20
CA GLU A 33 -0.59 -6.41 29.38
C GLU A 33 0.29 -7.34 30.24
N ARG A 34 -0.36 -8.18 31.05
CA ARG A 34 0.32 -9.17 31.90
C ARG A 34 0.62 -10.47 31.16
N ASP A 35 -0.28 -10.87 30.26
CA ASP A 35 -0.08 -12.05 29.43
C ASP A 35 0.68 -11.69 28.16
N LEU A 36 1.92 -12.17 28.10
CA LEU A 36 2.83 -11.97 26.97
C LEU A 36 2.99 -13.25 26.14
N VAL A 37 2.09 -14.22 26.30
CA VAL A 37 1.97 -15.33 25.36
C VAL A 37 1.44 -14.78 24.05
N THR A 38 2.13 -15.09 22.96
CA THR A 38 1.79 -14.66 21.61
C THR A 38 1.85 -15.86 20.69
N VAL A 39 0.83 -16.02 19.87
CA VAL A 39 0.88 -16.88 18.68
C VAL A 39 1.47 -16.08 17.51
N SER A 40 1.88 -16.78 16.45
CA SER A 40 2.36 -16.12 15.23
C SER A 40 1.27 -15.19 14.66
N THR A 41 1.63 -13.95 14.36
CA THR A 41 0.70 -12.98 13.77
C THR A 41 0.36 -13.41 12.34
N CYS A 42 -0.93 -13.52 12.04
CA CYS A 42 -1.41 -13.81 10.69
C CYS A 42 -1.86 -12.50 10.03
N GLY A 43 -1.15 -12.03 9.00
CA GLY A 43 -1.51 -10.81 8.27
C GLY A 43 -1.22 -9.52 9.05
N ILE A 44 -2.19 -8.60 9.13
CA ILE A 44 -1.96 -7.27 9.72
C ILE A 44 -3.14 -6.91 10.62
N GLU A 45 -2.83 -6.40 11.81
CA GLU A 45 -3.83 -5.83 12.71
C GLU A 45 -3.77 -4.30 12.69
N ILE A 46 -4.74 -3.67 12.01
CA ILE A 46 -4.72 -2.22 11.70
C ILE A 46 -5.24 -1.37 12.86
N HIS A 47 -6.28 -1.85 13.56
CA HIS A 47 -7.01 -1.07 14.56
C HIS A 47 -7.00 -1.67 15.97
N SER A 48 -6.21 -2.72 16.22
CA SER A 48 -6.21 -3.41 17.53
C SER A 48 -5.42 -2.68 18.62
N HIS A 49 -4.49 -1.79 18.26
CA HIS A 49 -3.57 -1.15 19.22
C HIS A 49 -3.64 0.39 19.18
N VAL A 50 -4.58 0.94 19.94
CA VAL A 50 -4.78 2.39 20.07
C VAL A 50 -4.24 2.89 21.41
N PHE A 51 -3.49 3.99 21.35
CA PHE A 51 -2.86 4.69 22.47
C PHE A 51 -3.28 6.15 22.49
N LYS A 52 -3.13 6.78 23.66
CA LYS A 52 -3.23 8.22 23.86
C LYS A 52 -1.94 8.75 24.47
N LEU A 53 -1.57 9.97 24.11
CA LEU A 53 -0.52 10.69 24.81
C LEU A 53 -1.02 11.09 26.21
N SER A 54 -0.11 11.14 27.17
CA SER A 54 -0.37 11.70 28.50
C SER A 54 -0.73 13.19 28.42
N SER A 55 -1.31 13.75 29.48
CA SER A 55 -1.73 15.16 29.51
C SER A 55 -0.58 16.16 29.33
N ASP A 56 0.63 15.79 29.75
CA ASP A 56 1.88 16.53 29.51
C ASP A 56 2.57 16.15 28.18
N GLU A 57 1.98 15.21 27.44
CA GLU A 57 2.44 14.70 26.15
C GLU A 57 3.84 14.09 26.15
N THR A 58 4.32 13.66 27.32
CA THR A 58 5.66 13.10 27.49
C THR A 58 5.72 11.59 27.27
N THR A 59 4.59 10.88 27.36
CA THR A 59 4.54 9.41 27.24
C THR A 59 3.23 8.95 26.58
N ILE A 60 3.12 7.64 26.33
CA ILE A 60 1.91 7.01 25.77
C ILE A 60 1.26 6.02 26.76
N THR A 61 -0.05 5.96 26.74
CA THR A 61 -0.88 5.05 27.53
C THR A 61 -1.91 4.35 26.66
N ALA A 62 -2.29 3.12 27.00
CA ALA A 62 -3.31 2.39 26.25
C ALA A 62 -4.67 3.11 26.35
N SER A 63 -5.38 3.20 25.23
CA SER A 63 -6.72 3.80 25.19
C SER A 63 -7.80 2.77 25.55
N THR A 64 -8.83 3.21 26.26
CA THR A 64 -10.01 2.40 26.59
C THR A 64 -10.93 2.23 25.39
N GLU A 65 -11.77 1.19 25.35
CA GLU A 65 -12.73 0.95 24.25
C GLU A 65 -13.66 2.15 23.99
N LYS A 66 -14.09 2.84 25.05
CA LYS A 66 -14.91 4.06 24.91
C LYS A 66 -14.17 5.22 24.25
N GLU A 67 -12.85 5.31 24.45
CA GLU A 67 -11.98 6.33 23.83
C GLU A 67 -11.62 5.95 22.39
N LYS A 68 -11.51 4.66 22.06
CA LYS A 68 -11.25 4.20 20.68
C LYS A 68 -12.33 4.68 19.71
N ILE A 69 -13.59 4.63 20.12
CA ILE A 69 -14.73 5.11 19.31
C ILE A 69 -14.61 6.62 19.03
N LYS A 70 -14.08 7.39 19.99
CA LYS A 70 -13.83 8.84 19.88
C LYS A 70 -12.54 9.18 19.11
N GLY A 71 -11.67 8.20 18.86
CA GLY A 71 -10.24 8.41 18.59
C GLY A 71 -9.82 8.61 17.14
N TYR A 72 -10.69 8.36 16.18
CA TYR A 72 -10.33 8.44 14.74
C TYR A 72 -10.14 9.89 14.25
N PHE A 73 -10.72 10.88 14.96
CA PHE A 73 -10.49 12.31 14.73
C PHE A 73 -10.23 12.97 16.08
N CYS A 74 -8.97 12.88 16.53
CA CYS A 74 -8.55 13.63 17.70
C CYS A 74 -8.26 15.07 17.34
N LEU A 75 -9.30 15.86 17.53
CA LEU A 75 -9.40 17.27 17.18
C LEU A 75 -9.33 18.07 18.46
N THR A 76 -8.27 18.85 18.64
CA THR A 76 -8.16 19.73 19.82
C THR A 76 -8.75 21.10 19.55
N ARG A 77 -9.31 21.74 20.57
CA ARG A 77 -10.05 23.02 20.50
C ARG A 77 -9.20 24.27 20.19
N ARG A 78 -7.91 24.13 19.87
CA ARG A 78 -6.97 25.26 19.90
C ARG A 78 -7.16 26.31 18.78
N THR A 79 -7.96 26.03 17.75
CA THR A 79 -8.15 26.97 16.62
C THR A 79 -9.62 27.14 16.26
N ILE A 80 -10.44 27.64 17.19
CA ILE A 80 -11.62 28.42 16.79
C ILE A 80 -11.16 29.88 16.82
N GLU A 81 -10.42 30.30 15.80
CA GLU A 81 -10.16 31.73 15.63
C GLU A 81 -11.50 32.44 15.43
N GLN A 82 -11.73 33.42 16.30
CA GLN A 82 -12.94 34.22 16.38
C GLN A 82 -13.22 34.93 15.05
N THR A 83 -14.07 34.35 14.22
CA THR A 83 -14.78 35.08 13.16
C THR A 83 -16.12 35.65 13.64
N GLU A 84 -16.34 35.72 14.96
CA GLU A 84 -17.56 36.26 15.58
C GLU A 84 -17.43 37.68 16.17
N ILE A 85 -16.33 38.43 15.95
CA ILE A 85 -16.17 39.79 16.53
C ILE A 85 -16.13 40.94 15.49
N LYS A 86 -16.32 40.71 14.18
CA LYS A 86 -16.41 41.83 13.21
C LYS A 86 -17.60 41.76 12.26
N THR A 87 -18.80 41.54 12.80
CA THR A 87 -20.05 41.71 12.02
C THR A 87 -21.18 42.31 12.85
N LYS A 88 -20.84 43.18 13.80
CA LYS A 88 -21.78 44.09 14.49
C LYS A 88 -21.08 45.41 14.81
N GLU A 89 -20.57 46.08 13.79
CA GLU A 89 -20.24 47.52 13.85
C GLU A 89 -19.99 47.97 12.41
N GLU A 90 -21.09 48.26 11.71
CA GLU A 90 -21.21 49.24 10.63
C GLU A 90 -22.59 49.06 9.98
N THR A 91 -23.62 49.62 10.62
CA THR A 91 -24.76 50.28 9.96
C THR A 91 -25.69 50.83 11.04
N SER A 92 -25.42 52.06 11.49
CA SER A 92 -26.38 53.17 11.47
C SER A 92 -25.82 54.36 12.25
N PHE A 93 -25.85 55.51 11.59
CA PHE A 93 -25.39 56.80 12.08
C PHE A 93 -26.59 57.63 12.55
N SER A 94 -26.36 58.45 13.60
CA SER A 94 -27.13 59.62 14.10
C SER A 94 -28.55 59.38 14.65
N VAL A 95 -28.99 59.90 15.81
CA VAL A 95 -29.09 61.31 16.27
C VAL A 95 -29.23 61.37 17.81
N GLU A 96 -28.96 62.55 18.36
CA GLU A 96 -28.69 63.04 19.72
C GLU A 96 -29.77 62.93 20.83
N GLU A 97 -29.26 63.17 22.06
CA GLU A 97 -29.87 63.78 23.27
C GLU A 97 -30.97 63.04 24.06
N ASP A 98 -30.70 62.64 25.31
CA ASP A 98 -30.91 63.50 26.50
C ASP A 98 -30.71 62.79 27.88
N ILE A 99 -29.88 63.40 28.73
CA ILE A 99 -30.12 63.77 30.15
C ILE A 99 -30.51 62.69 31.22
N THR A 100 -29.49 62.41 32.06
CA THR A 100 -29.45 62.39 33.56
C THR A 100 -29.82 61.18 34.46
N ASN A 101 -28.90 61.04 35.43
CA ASN A 101 -29.01 60.67 36.86
C ASN A 101 -29.20 59.18 37.22
N GLN A 102 -28.18 58.51 37.79
CA GLN A 102 -27.60 58.58 39.14
C GLN A 102 -28.32 57.73 40.22
N PHE A 103 -27.51 56.84 40.80
CA PHE A 103 -27.45 56.38 42.20
C PHE A 103 -28.18 55.11 42.70
N ASN A 104 -27.31 54.17 43.14
CA ASN A 104 -27.23 53.47 44.43
C ASN A 104 -28.10 52.24 44.78
N ALA A 105 -27.37 51.11 44.84
CA ALA A 105 -27.04 50.32 46.03
C ALA A 105 -28.07 49.36 46.67
N THR A 106 -27.48 48.31 47.28
CA THR A 106 -27.89 47.56 48.49
C THR A 106 -28.42 46.12 48.28
N THR A 107 -27.51 45.14 48.35
CA THR A 107 -27.70 43.84 49.07
C THR A 107 -27.80 44.09 50.59
N PRO A 108 -28.26 43.18 51.51
CA PRO A 108 -28.20 41.70 51.43
C PRO A 108 -29.29 40.86 52.20
N ILE A 109 -29.21 39.52 52.04
CA ILE A 109 -29.39 38.44 53.06
C ILE A 109 -30.78 38.20 53.71
N GLN A 110 -31.31 36.95 53.66
CA GLN A 110 -31.34 35.96 54.78
C GLN A 110 -32.19 34.68 54.47
N THR A 111 -31.58 33.49 54.69
CA THR A 111 -32.07 32.25 55.40
C THR A 111 -33.44 31.61 55.09
N GLN A 112 -33.75 30.31 55.24
CA GLN A 112 -33.27 29.15 56.03
C GLN A 112 -34.02 27.90 55.49
N ARG A 113 -33.39 26.73 55.25
CA ARG A 113 -33.29 25.49 56.10
C ARG A 113 -34.54 24.56 56.23
N ILE A 114 -34.45 23.38 55.54
CA ILE A 114 -34.72 21.92 55.88
C ILE A 114 -36.08 21.48 56.53
N PRO A 115 -36.43 20.17 56.73
CA PRO A 115 -36.22 18.84 56.07
C PRO A 115 -37.50 17.93 55.94
N GLU A 116 -37.31 16.66 55.51
CA GLU A 116 -38.13 15.43 55.78
C GLU A 116 -39.45 15.21 55.00
N SER A 117 -39.96 14.02 54.64
CA SER A 117 -39.65 12.59 54.80
C SER A 117 -40.59 11.73 53.88
N ASN A 118 -40.25 10.46 53.62
CA ASN A 118 -40.98 9.35 52.92
C ASN A 118 -42.46 9.14 53.38
N PRO A 119 -43.36 8.28 52.80
CA PRO A 119 -43.13 7.01 52.06
C PRO A 119 -44.13 6.60 50.91
N MET A 120 -43.85 5.46 50.26
CA MET A 120 -44.67 4.66 49.31
C MET A 120 -45.99 4.10 49.91
N PRO A 121 -47.00 3.62 49.12
CA PRO A 121 -47.07 2.18 48.70
C PRO A 121 -47.85 1.79 47.41
N SER A 122 -47.65 0.52 47.01
CA SER A 122 -48.58 -0.43 46.34
C SER A 122 -48.82 -0.31 44.82
N SER A 123 -49.00 -1.36 43.99
CA SER A 123 -49.19 -2.81 44.18
C SER A 123 -49.07 -3.60 42.85
N SER A 124 -48.64 -4.88 42.94
CA SER A 124 -49.07 -6.10 42.18
C SER A 124 -48.81 -6.19 40.66
N LYS A 125 -48.45 -7.33 40.03
CA LYS A 125 -48.39 -8.77 40.41
C LYS A 125 -47.71 -9.59 39.27
N LEU A 126 -47.04 -10.68 39.66
CA LEU A 126 -46.84 -12.00 38.96
C LEU A 126 -45.96 -12.03 37.68
N SER A 127 -45.07 -13.00 37.36
CA SER A 127 -44.31 -14.13 37.96
C SER A 127 -43.97 -15.07 36.78
N LEU A 128 -42.68 -15.35 36.48
CA LEU A 128 -41.96 -16.67 36.56
C LEU A 128 -42.53 -17.80 35.65
N ASP A 129 -41.81 -18.73 35.01
CA ASP A 129 -40.41 -19.20 35.01
C ASP A 129 -40.26 -20.28 33.89
N SER A 130 -39.16 -20.40 33.13
CA SER A 130 -37.99 -21.31 33.31
C SER A 130 -37.94 -22.60 32.43
N LYS A 131 -36.72 -22.83 31.90
CA LYS A 131 -35.99 -24.02 31.35
C LYS A 131 -36.65 -25.41 31.31
N ILE A 132 -36.42 -26.17 30.21
CA ILE A 132 -36.12 -27.63 30.22
C ILE A 132 -35.14 -28.01 29.07
N THR A 133 -34.21 -28.91 29.38
CA THR A 133 -33.18 -29.64 28.61
C THR A 133 -33.68 -30.95 27.97
N GLY A 134 -33.04 -31.44 26.90
CA GLY A 134 -32.72 -32.88 26.71
C GLY A 134 -33.10 -33.60 25.38
N ASN A 135 -32.05 -34.03 24.65
CA ASN A 135 -31.83 -35.24 23.80
C ASN A 135 -32.86 -35.77 22.78
N SER A 136 -32.39 -36.10 21.55
CA SER A 136 -32.15 -37.49 21.08
C SER A 136 -31.83 -37.60 19.56
N ASP A 137 -30.86 -38.46 19.23
CA ASP A 137 -30.45 -38.95 17.90
C ASP A 137 -31.56 -39.63 17.08
N VAL A 138 -31.48 -39.57 15.73
CA VAL A 138 -31.81 -40.69 14.79
C VAL A 138 -31.04 -40.50 13.45
N THR A 139 -30.40 -41.57 13.01
CA THR A 139 -29.72 -41.84 11.71
C THR A 139 -30.68 -42.25 10.59
N ASP A 140 -30.29 -42.01 9.32
CA ASP A 140 -30.15 -42.99 8.21
C ASP A 140 -30.62 -42.56 6.80
N HIS A 141 -29.73 -42.91 5.84
CA HIS A 141 -29.95 -43.37 4.43
C HIS A 141 -30.54 -42.41 3.37
N GLN A 142 -30.27 -42.47 2.05
CA GLN A 142 -29.34 -43.11 1.10
C GLN A 142 -29.67 -42.46 -0.29
N MET A 143 -28.69 -42.01 -1.10
CA MET A 143 -28.18 -42.60 -2.36
C MET A 143 -29.00 -42.43 -3.68
N ILE A 144 -28.24 -42.25 -4.79
CA ILE A 144 -28.51 -42.46 -6.25
C ILE A 144 -29.34 -41.34 -6.95
N SER A 145 -28.99 -40.73 -8.09
CA SER A 145 -28.41 -41.27 -9.34
C SER A 145 -27.69 -40.25 -10.25
N GLU A 146 -26.64 -40.75 -10.91
CA GLU A 146 -25.93 -40.24 -12.09
C GLU A 146 -26.79 -40.21 -13.38
N VAL A 147 -26.14 -39.84 -14.50
CA VAL A 147 -26.47 -40.02 -15.94
C VAL A 147 -26.99 -38.72 -16.60
N SER A 148 -26.48 -38.20 -17.72
CA SER A 148 -25.34 -38.50 -18.58
C SER A 148 -25.11 -37.34 -19.56
N ARG A 149 -23.86 -37.23 -20.04
CA ARG A 149 -23.46 -36.47 -21.22
C ARG A 149 -24.20 -36.94 -22.48
N SER A 150 -24.51 -35.99 -23.36
CA SER A 150 -24.72 -36.22 -24.79
C SER A 150 -24.06 -35.09 -25.57
N ASN A 151 -23.32 -35.48 -26.60
CA ASN A 151 -22.43 -34.66 -27.42
C ASN A 151 -22.98 -34.62 -28.87
N GLN A 152 -22.97 -33.43 -29.48
CA GLN A 152 -22.76 -33.14 -30.93
C GLN A 152 -23.92 -33.33 -31.95
N PRO A 153 -23.82 -32.81 -33.22
CA PRO A 153 -23.37 -31.47 -33.70
C PRO A 153 -24.17 -30.91 -34.95
N ILE A 154 -23.73 -29.75 -35.51
CA ILE A 154 -23.95 -29.19 -36.88
C ILE A 154 -25.31 -28.42 -37.09
N HIS A 155 -25.49 -27.26 -37.75
CA HIS A 155 -24.81 -26.52 -38.83
C HIS A 155 -25.08 -24.98 -38.72
N ASN A 156 -24.21 -24.18 -39.36
CA ASN A 156 -24.31 -22.74 -39.66
C ASN A 156 -25.71 -22.18 -39.94
N LEU A 157 -25.99 -20.96 -39.46
CA LEU A 157 -26.74 -19.92 -40.18
C LEU A 157 -26.35 -18.53 -39.62
N THR A 158 -25.72 -17.74 -40.48
CA THR A 158 -25.52 -16.30 -40.38
C THR A 158 -26.90 -15.62 -40.30
N PHE A 159 -27.20 -14.78 -39.30
CA PHE A 159 -28.12 -13.63 -39.49
C PHE A 159 -27.99 -12.59 -38.36
N GLN A 160 -27.65 -11.39 -38.82
CA GLN A 160 -27.98 -10.03 -38.39
C GLN A 160 -28.40 -9.70 -36.95
N VAL A 161 -27.70 -8.65 -36.47
CA VAL A 161 -28.04 -7.70 -35.42
C VAL A 161 -29.55 -7.44 -35.32
N GLY A 162 -30.14 -7.92 -34.23
CA GLY A 162 -31.48 -7.56 -33.77
C GLY A 162 -31.39 -7.05 -32.35
N VAL A 163 -31.51 -5.73 -32.19
CA VAL A 163 -31.72 -5.06 -30.91
C VAL A 163 -33.01 -5.63 -30.31
N SER A 164 -32.86 -6.45 -29.29
CA SER A 164 -33.99 -6.94 -28.49
C SER A 164 -34.08 -6.03 -27.27
N GLN A 165 -35.02 -5.07 -27.31
CA GLN A 165 -35.48 -4.36 -26.14
C GLN A 165 -36.23 -5.34 -25.23
N GLU A 166 -35.51 -6.03 -24.35
CA GLU A 166 -36.12 -6.57 -23.14
C GLU A 166 -36.07 -5.48 -22.08
N ASN A 167 -37.26 -4.92 -21.82
CA ASN A 167 -37.54 -4.00 -20.73
C ASN A 167 -37.30 -4.71 -19.38
N GLU A 168 -36.04 -4.79 -18.95
CA GLU A 168 -35.78 -4.74 -17.52
C GLU A 168 -36.24 -3.36 -17.04
N LYS A 169 -37.34 -3.35 -16.29
CA LYS A 169 -37.72 -2.20 -15.48
C LYS A 169 -36.51 -1.83 -14.66
N MET A 170 -35.83 -0.76 -15.08
CA MET A 170 -34.92 0.00 -14.28
C MET A 170 -35.71 0.42 -13.04
N ASN A 171 -35.64 -0.40 -11.99
CA ASN A 171 -35.96 0.06 -10.66
C ASN A 171 -34.98 1.20 -10.43
N THR A 172 -35.47 2.43 -10.59
CA THR A 172 -34.83 3.61 -10.05
C THR A 172 -34.51 3.26 -8.60
N MET A 173 -33.24 2.99 -8.30
CA MET A 173 -32.83 2.87 -6.91
C MET A 173 -33.33 4.12 -6.22
N PRO A 174 -34.04 4.01 -5.08
CA PRO A 174 -34.44 5.19 -4.34
C PRO A 174 -33.19 6.02 -4.09
N GLU A 175 -33.30 7.34 -4.25
CA GLU A 175 -32.25 8.27 -3.82
C GLU A 175 -31.74 7.79 -2.45
N PRO A 176 -30.43 7.64 -2.24
CA PRO A 176 -29.93 7.32 -0.92
C PRO A 176 -30.22 8.51 -0.01
N LYS A 177 -31.42 8.53 0.59
CA LYS A 177 -31.83 9.44 1.65
C LYS A 177 -31.11 8.98 2.91
N PHE A 178 -29.82 9.25 2.96
CA PHE A 178 -29.10 9.18 4.22
C PHE A 178 -29.56 10.35 5.06
N ASP A 179 -30.24 10.05 6.17
CA ASP A 179 -30.49 11.04 7.19
C ASP A 179 -29.15 11.42 7.83
N ILE A 180 -28.55 12.50 7.35
CA ILE A 180 -27.25 13.02 7.80
C ILE A 180 -27.45 14.10 8.86
N SER A 181 -28.69 14.35 9.31
CA SER A 181 -29.01 15.38 10.30
C SER A 181 -28.26 15.18 11.63
N ASP A 182 -28.01 13.93 12.03
CA ASP A 182 -27.23 13.57 13.22
C ASP A 182 -25.71 13.63 13.03
N CYS A 183 -25.22 13.70 11.77
CA CYS A 183 -23.80 13.76 11.47
C CYS A 183 -23.27 15.18 11.74
N THR A 184 -22.89 15.43 12.98
CA THR A 184 -22.30 16.69 13.40
C THR A 184 -20.79 16.63 13.32
N ALA A 185 -20.15 17.79 13.11
CA ALA A 185 -18.71 17.92 13.28
C ALA A 185 -18.38 17.55 14.73
N SER A 186 -17.73 16.41 14.95
CA SER A 186 -17.40 15.93 16.27
C SER A 186 -16.05 16.49 16.70
N VAL A 187 -16.03 17.49 17.57
CA VAL A 187 -14.78 17.96 18.21
C VAL A 187 -14.56 17.15 19.48
N ASN A 188 -13.34 16.67 19.70
CA ASN A 188 -13.04 15.93 20.92
C ASN A 188 -13.10 16.90 22.12
N LYS A 189 -14.10 16.71 23.00
CA LYS A 189 -14.26 17.55 24.20
C LYS A 189 -13.13 17.39 25.22
N GLU A 190 -12.36 16.31 25.13
CA GLU A 190 -11.29 15.93 26.06
C GLU A 190 -9.89 16.26 25.53
N ASP A 191 -9.77 16.89 24.34
CA ASP A 191 -8.49 17.22 23.69
C ASP A 191 -7.50 16.03 23.64
N LEU A 192 -8.01 14.80 23.51
CA LEU A 192 -7.13 13.61 23.45
C LEU A 192 -6.27 13.68 22.21
N LYS A 193 -5.00 13.27 22.33
CA LYS A 193 -4.07 13.11 21.21
C LYS A 193 -3.78 11.63 21.04
N MET A 194 -4.17 11.07 19.90
CA MET A 194 -4.23 9.62 19.70
C MET A 194 -3.10 9.12 18.83
N LEU A 195 -2.77 7.85 19.03
CA LEU A 195 -1.77 7.12 18.29
C LEU A 195 -2.29 5.71 18.00
N SER A 196 -2.31 5.30 16.74
CA SER A 196 -2.53 3.90 16.36
C SER A 196 -1.21 3.21 16.03
N LEU A 197 -0.98 2.01 16.58
CA LEU A 197 0.12 1.14 16.17
C LEU A 197 -0.44 -0.05 15.39
N LEU A 198 0.11 -0.29 14.20
CA LEU A 198 -0.24 -1.41 13.35
C LEU A 198 0.78 -2.54 13.58
N ASP A 199 0.31 -3.75 13.90
CA ASP A 199 1.17 -4.92 14.07
C ASP A 199 1.18 -5.74 12.77
N PHE A 200 2.34 -5.80 12.11
CA PHE A 200 2.51 -6.50 10.84
C PHE A 200 3.06 -7.90 11.04
N ALA A 201 2.54 -8.87 10.30
CA ALA A 201 3.16 -10.19 10.17
C ALA A 201 4.57 -10.09 9.57
N GLY A 202 5.43 -11.02 9.98
CA GLY A 202 6.84 -11.07 9.53
C GLY A 202 7.11 -12.11 8.45
N GLN A 203 6.10 -12.89 8.07
CA GLN A 203 6.19 -13.93 7.04
C GLN A 203 6.19 -13.27 5.67
N SER A 204 7.05 -13.75 4.77
CA SER A 204 7.30 -13.13 3.46
C SER A 204 6.06 -13.03 2.57
N ALA A 205 5.09 -13.94 2.71
CA ALA A 205 3.88 -13.94 1.90
C ALA A 205 3.01 -12.68 2.12
N TYR A 206 2.95 -12.18 3.35
CA TYR A 206 2.16 -10.98 3.69
C TYR A 206 2.75 -9.69 3.14
N TYR A 207 4.02 -9.69 2.74
CA TYR A 207 4.69 -8.51 2.19
C TYR A 207 4.03 -8.00 0.91
N ALA A 208 3.22 -8.85 0.26
CA ALA A 208 2.41 -8.51 -0.91
C ALA A 208 1.32 -7.46 -0.67
N CYS A 209 0.87 -7.27 0.58
CA CYS A 209 -0.14 -6.26 0.90
C CYS A 209 0.43 -5.08 1.70
N HIS A 210 1.70 -5.12 2.14
CA HIS A 210 2.22 -4.09 3.03
C HIS A 210 2.20 -2.69 2.39
N HIS A 211 2.42 -2.59 1.07
CA HIS A 211 2.45 -1.32 0.33
C HIS A 211 1.16 -0.50 0.42
N ILE A 212 0.01 -1.12 0.70
CA ILE A 212 -1.28 -0.41 0.79
C ILE A 212 -1.42 0.39 2.11
N PHE A 213 -0.57 0.13 3.09
CA PHE A 213 -0.62 0.78 4.39
C PHE A 213 0.42 1.87 4.57
N PHE A 214 1.58 1.71 3.91
CA PHE A 214 2.66 2.70 4.01
C PHE A 214 2.11 4.08 3.66
N SER A 215 2.47 5.05 4.50
CA SER A 215 1.96 6.41 4.43
C SER A 215 3.08 7.39 4.71
N PRO A 216 3.09 8.58 4.10
CA PRO A 216 4.07 9.63 4.42
C PRO A 216 3.89 10.20 5.82
N ARG A 217 2.75 9.91 6.46
CA ARG A 217 2.39 10.37 7.81
C ARG A 217 2.64 9.30 8.87
N ALA A 218 3.35 8.23 8.54
CA ALA A 218 3.66 7.16 9.47
C ALA A 218 5.09 7.25 10.00
N PHE A 219 5.28 6.82 11.25
CA PHE A 219 6.59 6.44 11.77
C PHE A 219 6.67 4.92 11.91
N PHE A 220 7.87 4.40 12.11
CA PHE A 220 8.11 2.96 12.15
C PHE A 220 8.82 2.54 13.43
N ILE A 221 8.44 1.38 13.94
CA ILE A 221 9.14 0.67 15.02
C ILE A 221 9.65 -0.62 14.41
N LEU A 222 10.94 -0.67 14.10
CA LEU A 222 11.58 -1.87 13.56
C LEU A 222 12.11 -2.72 14.73
N VAL A 223 11.46 -3.86 14.94
CA VAL A 223 11.81 -4.82 15.99
C VAL A 223 12.75 -5.87 15.43
N ILE A 224 13.89 -6.08 16.09
CA ILE A 224 14.93 -7.00 15.67
C ILE A 224 15.29 -7.90 16.86
N ASP A 225 15.29 -9.21 16.65
CA ASP A 225 15.80 -10.17 17.63
C ASP A 225 17.32 -10.05 17.75
N MET A 226 17.82 -9.62 18.90
CA MET A 226 19.25 -9.39 19.11
C MET A 226 20.04 -10.64 19.46
N THR A 227 19.38 -11.78 19.66
CA THR A 227 20.04 -13.09 19.84
C THR A 227 20.59 -13.63 18.53
N LYS A 228 20.06 -13.13 17.41
CA LYS A 228 20.40 -13.56 16.05
C LYS A 228 21.56 -12.74 15.51
N LYS A 229 22.47 -13.36 14.76
CA LYS A 229 23.50 -12.60 14.03
C LYS A 229 22.92 -12.10 12.73
N LEU A 230 23.31 -10.88 12.33
CA LEU A 230 22.86 -10.28 11.08
C LEU A 230 23.17 -11.15 9.84
N THR A 231 24.23 -11.95 9.89
CA THR A 231 24.66 -12.85 8.81
C THR A 231 23.93 -14.19 8.79
N ASP A 232 23.17 -14.52 9.83
CA ASP A 232 22.44 -15.78 9.89
C ASP A 232 21.20 -15.72 8.98
N VAL A 233 20.88 -16.84 8.34
CA VAL A 233 19.68 -16.97 7.51
C VAL A 233 18.43 -17.00 8.41
N ALA A 234 17.45 -16.16 8.09
CA ALA A 234 16.22 -16.03 8.88
C ALA A 234 15.15 -17.03 8.40
N THR A 235 15.37 -18.31 8.72
CA THR A 235 14.53 -19.44 8.31
C THR A 235 13.07 -19.34 8.76
N GLU A 236 12.80 -18.59 9.83
CA GLU A 236 11.44 -18.39 10.36
C GLU A 236 10.57 -17.51 9.47
N ALA A 237 11.17 -16.64 8.64
CA ALA A 237 10.42 -15.76 7.75
C ALA A 237 10.01 -16.46 6.44
N CYS A 238 10.70 -17.55 6.08
CA CYS A 238 10.33 -18.42 4.98
C CYS A 238 10.84 -19.85 5.19
N ARG A 239 9.90 -20.80 5.34
CA ARG A 239 10.22 -22.22 5.55
C ARG A 239 10.54 -22.98 4.27
N LYS A 240 10.01 -22.52 3.13
CA LYS A 240 10.26 -23.18 1.84
C LYS A 240 11.62 -22.79 1.30
N GLN A 241 12.35 -23.76 0.75
CA GLN A 241 13.63 -23.54 0.11
C GLN A 241 13.46 -23.14 -1.38
N GLY A 242 14.46 -22.49 -1.95
CA GLY A 242 14.51 -22.17 -3.38
C GLY A 242 13.69 -20.95 -3.82
N LEU A 243 13.14 -20.16 -2.89
CA LEU A 243 12.53 -18.86 -3.16
C LEU A 243 13.55 -17.75 -2.93
N MET A 244 13.30 -16.56 -3.48
CA MET A 244 14.26 -15.44 -3.40
C MET A 244 14.59 -15.07 -1.95
N TYR A 245 13.57 -15.11 -1.07
CA TYR A 245 13.70 -14.80 0.35
C TYR A 245 14.11 -15.99 1.23
N SER A 246 14.19 -17.22 0.70
CA SER A 246 14.54 -18.41 1.49
C SER A 246 15.93 -18.33 2.12
N ASN A 247 16.86 -17.67 1.45
CA ASN A 247 18.26 -17.53 1.88
C ASN A 247 18.56 -16.14 2.44
N TRP A 248 17.54 -15.32 2.71
CA TRP A 248 17.75 -13.99 3.24
C TRP A 248 18.29 -14.07 4.67
N THR A 249 19.34 -13.31 4.89
CA THR A 249 19.90 -13.11 6.22
C THR A 249 19.08 -12.07 6.99
N TYR A 250 19.25 -11.97 8.31
CA TYR A 250 18.64 -10.89 9.08
C TYR A 250 19.08 -9.50 8.57
N GLU A 251 20.30 -9.37 8.06
CA GLU A 251 20.77 -8.16 7.38
C GLU A 251 19.91 -7.82 6.15
N ASP A 252 19.53 -8.82 5.36
CA ASP A 252 18.69 -8.64 4.17
C ASP A 252 17.28 -8.22 4.53
N TYR A 253 16.70 -8.80 5.58
CA TYR A 253 15.40 -8.36 6.09
C TYR A 253 15.46 -6.93 6.63
N VAL A 254 16.52 -6.55 7.33
CA VAL A 254 16.71 -5.16 7.78
C VAL A 254 16.78 -4.22 6.58
N ARG A 255 17.59 -4.54 5.55
CA ARG A 255 17.69 -3.77 4.31
C ARG A 255 16.36 -3.68 3.58
N TYR A 256 15.61 -4.78 3.51
CA TYR A 256 14.28 -4.84 2.91
C TYR A 256 13.29 -3.90 3.60
N TRP A 257 13.25 -3.89 4.95
CA TRP A 257 12.35 -3.03 5.70
C TRP A 257 12.69 -1.56 5.53
N PHE A 258 13.97 -1.17 5.64
CA PHE A 258 14.38 0.20 5.39
C PHE A 258 14.12 0.62 3.94
N GLY A 259 14.40 -0.26 2.97
CA GLY A 259 14.09 -0.01 1.57
C GLY A 259 12.60 0.19 1.33
N SER A 260 11.75 -0.62 1.96
CA SER A 260 10.29 -0.50 1.86
C SER A 260 9.77 0.80 2.47
N ILE A 261 10.31 1.22 3.61
CA ILE A 261 10.01 2.53 4.23
C ILE A 261 10.41 3.67 3.29
N HIS A 262 11.63 3.62 2.77
CA HIS A 262 12.16 4.66 1.89
C HIS A 262 11.36 4.76 0.59
N THR A 263 10.98 3.62 0.01
CA THR A 263 10.20 3.56 -1.23
C THR A 263 8.75 3.97 -1.03
N TYR A 264 8.07 3.49 0.02
CA TYR A 264 6.61 3.60 0.15
C TYR A 264 6.10 4.63 1.17
N SER A 265 6.95 5.14 2.07
CA SER A 265 6.52 6.11 3.11
C SER A 265 7.12 7.50 2.95
N SER A 266 8.41 7.70 3.13
CA SER A 266 9.08 8.96 2.81
C SER A 266 10.58 8.78 3.01
N LYS A 267 11.41 9.58 2.35
CA LYS A 267 12.88 9.56 2.53
C LYS A 267 13.36 9.97 3.93
N THR A 268 12.46 10.56 4.72
CA THR A 268 12.74 11.10 6.06
C THR A 268 11.88 10.44 7.14
N ALA A 269 11.18 9.35 6.81
CA ALA A 269 10.32 8.64 7.75
C ALA A 269 11.16 8.19 8.97
N PRO A 270 10.74 8.54 10.19
CA PRO A 270 11.51 8.19 11.37
C PRO A 270 11.34 6.72 11.74
N VAL A 271 12.44 6.06 12.08
CA VAL A 271 12.47 4.68 12.53
C VAL A 271 12.99 4.62 13.97
N ILE A 272 12.25 3.95 14.83
CA ILE A 272 12.65 3.58 16.19
C ILE A 272 13.12 2.13 16.13
N LEU A 273 14.36 1.89 16.54
CA LEU A 273 14.95 0.54 16.58
C LEU A 273 14.71 -0.07 17.95
N VAL A 274 14.08 -1.25 17.97
CA VAL A 274 13.79 -1.99 19.20
C VAL A 274 14.43 -3.37 19.10
N PHE A 275 15.46 -3.60 19.89
CA PHE A 275 16.13 -4.89 20.04
C PHE A 275 15.39 -5.74 21.07
N SER A 276 14.69 -6.78 20.61
CA SER A 276 13.99 -7.73 21.46
C SER A 276 14.91 -8.87 21.89
N HIS A 277 14.41 -9.74 22.77
CA HIS A 277 15.15 -10.90 23.30
C HIS A 277 16.47 -10.50 23.98
N ALA A 278 16.45 -9.39 24.71
CA ALA A 278 17.63 -8.82 25.34
C ALA A 278 18.01 -9.44 26.69
N GLU A 279 17.50 -10.63 27.02
CA GLU A 279 17.66 -11.28 28.32
C GLU A 279 19.14 -11.49 28.67
N ASP A 280 19.90 -12.13 27.79
CA ASP A 280 21.34 -12.42 27.99
C ASP A 280 22.20 -11.15 28.07
N ASN A 281 21.65 -10.05 27.59
CA ASN A 281 22.30 -8.74 27.57
C ASN A 281 21.73 -7.79 28.62
N GLU A 282 20.81 -8.27 29.46
CA GLU A 282 20.08 -7.51 30.48
C GLU A 282 19.46 -6.20 29.96
N ALA A 283 19.10 -6.13 28.68
CA ALA A 283 18.72 -4.89 27.99
C ALA A 283 19.69 -3.72 28.25
N ASP A 284 20.99 -3.98 28.16
CA ASP A 284 22.05 -2.97 28.23
C ASP A 284 22.00 -2.03 27.01
N PRO A 285 21.87 -0.70 27.22
CA PRO A 285 21.93 0.29 26.15
C PRO A 285 23.23 0.24 25.35
N GLN A 286 24.39 -0.07 25.96
CA GLN A 286 25.67 -0.07 25.25
C GLN A 286 25.72 -1.18 24.19
N LYS A 287 25.27 -2.39 24.54
CA LYS A 287 25.13 -3.52 23.60
C LYS A 287 24.12 -3.22 22.48
N ALA A 288 23.03 -2.51 22.80
CA ALA A 288 22.09 -2.04 21.78
C ALA A 288 22.76 -1.08 20.78
N ILE A 289 23.58 -0.14 21.26
CA ILE A 289 24.36 0.76 20.40
C ILE A 289 25.40 0.01 19.56
N GLU A 290 26.05 -1.02 20.10
CA GLU A 290 26.96 -1.86 19.32
C GLU A 290 26.24 -2.58 18.17
N TYR A 291 25.05 -3.13 18.43
CA TYR A 291 24.23 -3.77 17.41
C TYR A 291 23.74 -2.76 16.35
N TYR A 292 23.29 -1.58 16.79
CA TYR A 292 22.98 -0.45 15.92
C TYR A 292 24.14 -0.12 14.97
N ASN A 293 25.36 -0.02 15.48
CA ASN A 293 26.54 0.27 14.65
C ASN A 293 26.79 -0.82 13.60
N LYS A 294 26.46 -2.08 13.88
CA LYS A 294 26.53 -3.16 12.89
C LYS A 294 25.50 -2.94 11.78
N ILE A 295 24.24 -2.64 12.12
CA ILE A 295 23.18 -2.31 11.15
C ILE A 295 23.61 -1.14 10.24
N CYS A 296 24.11 -0.04 10.81
CA CYS A 296 24.53 1.12 10.03
C CYS A 296 25.64 0.82 9.02
N ARG A 297 26.53 -0.15 9.31
CA ARG A 297 27.60 -0.56 8.39
C ARG A 297 27.05 -1.33 7.19
N CYS A 298 25.97 -2.08 7.37
CA CYS A 298 25.36 -2.93 6.35
C CYS A 298 24.35 -2.19 5.46
N LEU A 299 23.84 -1.04 5.92
CA LEU A 299 22.85 -0.26 5.17
C LEU A 299 23.50 0.63 4.08
N PRO A 300 22.91 0.70 2.88
CA PRO A 300 23.17 1.74 1.88
C PRO A 300 23.07 3.14 2.48
N LYS A 301 23.81 4.11 1.91
CA LYS A 301 23.95 5.45 2.47
C LYS A 301 22.60 6.18 2.54
N GLU A 302 21.78 5.96 1.53
CA GLU A 302 20.46 6.49 1.26
C GLU A 302 19.45 6.07 2.33
N LEU A 303 19.63 4.86 2.89
CA LEU A 303 18.77 4.31 3.93
C LEU A 303 19.18 4.74 5.34
N ARG A 304 20.42 5.25 5.53
CA ARG A 304 20.91 5.67 6.85
C ARG A 304 20.20 6.91 7.39
N THR A 305 19.54 7.70 6.55
CA THR A 305 18.76 8.88 6.96
C THR A 305 17.61 8.52 7.91
N HIS A 306 17.12 7.29 7.84
CA HIS A 306 16.06 6.77 8.70
C HIS A 306 16.51 6.43 10.12
N VAL A 307 17.82 6.28 10.32
CA VAL A 307 18.40 5.63 11.49
C VAL A 307 18.98 6.65 12.44
N ASP A 308 18.40 6.77 13.63
CA ASP A 308 18.80 7.74 14.66
C ASP A 308 19.28 7.02 15.92
N LYS A 309 20.52 7.28 16.34
CA LYS A 309 21.14 6.69 17.54
C LYS A 309 20.35 7.01 18.82
N SER A 310 19.64 8.13 18.86
CA SER A 310 18.78 8.53 20.00
C SER A 310 17.48 7.73 20.08
N ARG A 311 17.12 6.96 19.04
CA ARG A 311 15.90 6.15 18.94
C ARG A 311 16.17 4.66 18.99
N VAL A 312 17.16 4.25 19.79
CA VAL A 312 17.59 2.86 19.92
C VAL A 312 17.26 2.35 21.32
N PHE A 313 16.52 1.25 21.39
CA PHE A 313 16.10 0.63 22.64
C PHE A 313 16.31 -0.88 22.61
N SER A 314 16.58 -1.47 23.77
CA SER A 314 16.55 -2.93 23.96
C SER A 314 15.50 -3.29 25.02
N ILE A 315 14.78 -4.39 24.79
CA ILE A 315 13.68 -4.85 25.65
C ILE A 315 13.81 -6.35 25.97
N MET A 316 13.45 -6.72 27.19
CA MET A 316 13.31 -8.14 27.62
C MET A 316 11.84 -8.47 27.77
N LYS A 317 11.45 -9.75 27.63
CA LYS A 317 10.05 -10.19 27.74
C LYS A 317 9.46 -9.87 29.11
N ASN A 318 10.10 -10.31 30.20
CA ASN A 318 9.56 -10.23 31.57
C ASN A 318 10.09 -9.03 32.40
N SER A 319 10.66 -8.00 31.77
CA SER A 319 11.15 -6.79 32.45
C SER A 319 10.50 -5.51 31.92
N LYS A 320 10.37 -4.49 32.78
CA LYS A 320 9.94 -3.14 32.38
C LYS A 320 11.12 -2.19 32.08
N LYS A 321 12.37 -2.69 32.16
CA LYS A 321 13.58 -1.91 31.83
C LYS A 321 13.47 -1.31 30.41
N ASN A 322 13.91 -0.06 30.26
CA ASN A 322 13.86 0.77 29.03
C ASN A 322 12.46 1.05 28.44
N LEU A 323 11.39 0.41 28.92
CA LEU A 323 10.04 0.54 28.36
C LEU A 323 9.47 1.96 28.50
N GLN A 324 9.75 2.63 29.62
CA GLN A 324 9.29 4.01 29.82
C GLN A 324 9.99 4.99 28.88
N ASP A 325 11.29 4.80 28.64
CA ASP A 325 12.04 5.65 27.73
C ASP A 325 11.64 5.39 26.26
N LEU A 326 11.34 4.14 25.90
CA LEU A 326 10.72 3.80 24.62
C LEU A 326 9.37 4.51 24.44
N LYS A 327 8.49 4.49 25.44
CA LYS A 327 7.20 5.22 25.39
C LYS A 327 7.38 6.72 25.22
N LYS A 328 8.35 7.32 25.91
CA LYS A 328 8.70 8.75 25.75
C LYS A 328 9.22 9.04 24.34
N CYS A 329 10.06 8.17 23.79
CA CYS A 329 10.57 8.30 22.43
C CYS A 329 9.47 8.20 21.38
N ILE A 330 8.50 7.29 21.57
CA ILE A 330 7.33 7.20 20.68
C ILE A 330 6.53 8.51 20.74
N ALA A 331 6.23 9.01 21.94
CA ALA A 331 5.52 10.29 22.11
C ALA A 331 6.27 11.47 21.46
N SER A 332 7.59 11.56 21.65
CA SER A 332 8.39 12.64 21.04
C SER A 332 8.46 12.52 19.52
N THR A 333 8.58 11.30 18.98
CA THR A 333 8.66 11.04 17.53
C THR A 333 7.35 11.41 16.83
N VAL A 334 6.20 11.06 17.42
CA VAL A 334 4.88 11.44 16.89
C VAL A 334 4.71 12.96 16.89
N ARG A 335 5.10 13.64 17.97
CA ARG A 335 5.00 15.11 18.06
C ARG A 335 5.92 15.85 17.10
N SER A 336 7.04 15.24 16.70
CA SER A 336 7.98 15.84 15.75
C SER A 336 7.57 15.66 14.29
N GLN A 337 6.46 14.97 14.01
CA GLN A 337 5.98 14.81 12.64
C GLN A 337 5.42 16.13 12.12
N SER A 338 5.66 16.43 10.84
CA SER A 338 5.22 17.69 10.22
C SER A 338 3.69 17.85 10.17
N HIS A 339 2.95 16.75 10.19
CA HIS A 339 1.48 16.73 10.18
C HIS A 339 0.86 16.83 11.58
N TRP A 340 1.67 16.75 12.64
CA TRP A 340 1.17 16.78 14.01
C TRP A 340 0.70 18.20 14.38
N GLY A 341 -0.61 18.37 14.54
CA GLY A 341 -1.24 19.68 14.74
C GLY A 341 -1.53 20.43 13.44
N GLU A 342 -1.53 19.76 12.28
CA GLU A 342 -1.90 20.38 11.00
C GLU A 342 -3.37 20.83 11.01
N ASP A 343 -3.65 21.98 10.41
CA ASP A 343 -4.99 22.53 10.33
C ASP A 343 -5.73 22.03 9.09
N VAL A 344 -6.85 21.35 9.29
CA VAL A 344 -7.75 20.86 8.23
C VAL A 344 -9.11 21.56 8.28
N PRO A 345 -9.84 21.64 7.16
CA PRO A 345 -11.21 22.16 7.17
C PRO A 345 -12.14 21.38 8.11
N ILE A 346 -13.00 22.11 8.85
CA ILE A 346 -14.01 21.48 9.72
C ILE A 346 -14.95 20.57 8.92
N SER A 347 -15.21 20.88 7.63
CA SER A 347 -16.01 20.08 6.71
C SER A 347 -15.51 18.63 6.60
N TRP A 348 -14.20 18.39 6.69
CA TRP A 348 -13.60 17.07 6.59
C TRP A 348 -13.99 16.19 7.79
N THR A 349 -14.13 16.77 8.97
CA THR A 349 -14.54 16.04 10.19
C THR A 349 -16.00 15.57 10.09
N LYS A 350 -16.86 16.39 9.46
CA LYS A 350 -18.25 16.01 9.19
C LYS A 350 -18.31 14.90 8.14
N LEU A 351 -17.51 15.00 7.08
CA LEU A 351 -17.36 13.94 6.08
C LEU A 351 -16.91 12.63 6.72
N ALA A 352 -15.93 12.64 7.63
CA ALA A 352 -15.52 11.43 8.33
C ALA A 352 -16.66 10.76 9.14
N SER A 353 -17.49 11.56 9.80
CA SER A 353 -18.69 11.07 10.50
C SER A 353 -19.69 10.43 9.53
N VAL A 354 -19.88 11.05 8.35
CA VAL A 354 -20.70 10.50 7.27
C VAL A 354 -20.14 9.16 6.79
N LEU A 355 -18.84 9.08 6.49
CA LEU A 355 -18.20 7.83 6.05
C LEU A 355 -18.34 6.72 7.08
N LYS A 356 -18.20 7.02 8.37
CA LYS A 356 -18.44 6.05 9.45
C LYS A 356 -19.88 5.58 9.56
N LYS A 357 -20.85 6.46 9.29
CA LYS A 357 -22.27 6.07 9.25
C LYS A 357 -22.52 5.14 8.08
N ILE A 358 -22.00 5.48 6.90
CA ILE A 358 -22.08 4.63 5.69
C ILE A 358 -21.40 3.28 5.93
N GLN A 359 -20.25 3.26 6.61
CA GLN A 359 -19.48 2.05 6.93
C GLN A 359 -20.29 0.98 7.68
N LYS A 360 -21.33 1.39 8.43
CA LYS A 360 -22.21 0.46 9.16
C LYS A 360 -23.07 -0.38 8.23
N ASP A 361 -23.47 0.19 7.10
CA ASP A 361 -24.37 -0.43 6.13
C ASP A 361 -23.62 -0.99 4.92
N SER A 362 -22.46 -0.40 4.56
CA SER A 362 -21.64 -0.83 3.43
C SER A 362 -20.14 -0.71 3.73
N LYS A 363 -19.35 -1.71 3.31
CA LYS A 363 -17.89 -1.73 3.46
C LYS A 363 -17.15 -0.99 2.34
N ILE A 364 -17.80 -0.83 1.19
CA ILE A 364 -17.27 -0.18 -0.01
C ILE A 364 -18.30 0.84 -0.48
N TYR A 365 -17.84 1.97 -0.99
CA TYR A 365 -18.74 3.03 -1.45
C TYR A 365 -18.22 3.70 -2.72
N ALA A 366 -19.08 3.93 -3.71
CA ALA A 366 -18.68 4.57 -4.95
C ALA A 366 -18.41 6.07 -4.74
N LEU A 367 -17.33 6.58 -5.33
CA LEU A 367 -16.98 7.99 -5.30
C LEU A 367 -18.05 8.84 -5.98
N SER A 368 -18.62 8.35 -7.09
CA SER A 368 -19.71 9.02 -7.82
C SER A 368 -20.98 9.16 -6.97
N ASP A 369 -21.33 8.13 -6.19
CA ASP A 369 -22.46 8.17 -5.27
C ASP A 369 -22.21 9.11 -4.10
N LEU A 370 -20.96 9.14 -3.61
CA LEU A 370 -20.55 10.09 -2.59
C LEU A 370 -20.67 11.52 -3.12
N LEU A 371 -20.15 11.80 -4.32
CA LEU A 371 -20.26 13.10 -4.99
C LEU A 371 -21.72 13.52 -5.22
N ARG A 372 -22.57 12.58 -5.64
CA ARG A 372 -24.01 12.83 -5.83
C ARG A 372 -24.70 13.15 -4.50
N ALA A 373 -24.41 12.38 -3.45
CA ALA A 373 -24.91 12.66 -2.11
C ALA A 373 -24.45 14.05 -1.64
N PHE A 374 -23.18 14.40 -1.84
CA PHE A 374 -22.63 15.72 -1.50
C PHE A 374 -23.36 16.87 -2.18
N ARG A 375 -23.65 16.77 -3.48
CA ARG A 375 -24.41 17.80 -4.22
C ARG A 375 -25.82 18.01 -3.66
N SER A 376 -26.40 16.99 -3.03
CA SER A 376 -27.74 17.06 -2.42
C SER A 376 -27.73 17.55 -0.96
N ILE A 377 -26.57 17.51 -0.28
CA ILE A 377 -26.44 17.86 1.13
C ILE A 377 -25.91 19.30 1.24
N ASN A 378 -26.83 20.26 1.34
CA ASN A 378 -26.51 21.70 1.54
C ASN A 378 -25.70 22.01 2.82
N ASP A 379 -25.48 21.03 3.68
CA ASP A 379 -24.96 21.19 5.03
C ASP A 379 -23.50 20.70 5.19
N LEU A 380 -22.93 20.08 4.14
CA LEU A 380 -21.49 19.77 4.06
C LEU A 380 -20.80 20.89 3.29
N SER A 381 -20.09 21.77 4.00
CA SER A 381 -19.29 22.86 3.40
C SER A 381 -18.03 22.35 2.68
N ILE A 382 -18.17 21.39 1.76
CA ILE A 382 -17.12 20.99 0.82
C ILE A 382 -17.39 21.75 -0.47
N GLU A 383 -16.47 22.61 -0.88
CA GLU A 383 -16.66 23.61 -1.93
C GLU A 383 -16.67 23.00 -3.33
N ASN A 384 -15.91 21.93 -3.57
CA ASN A 384 -15.79 21.28 -4.87
C ASN A 384 -15.27 19.83 -4.77
N GLU A 385 -15.24 19.14 -5.92
CA GLU A 385 -14.76 17.77 -6.05
C GLU A 385 -13.27 17.61 -5.70
N GLU A 386 -12.44 18.60 -6.00
CA GLU A 386 -11.02 18.59 -5.64
C GLU A 386 -10.82 18.56 -4.12
N GLU A 387 -11.60 19.35 -3.37
CA GLU A 387 -11.57 19.33 -1.91
C GLU A 387 -11.98 17.97 -1.35
N LEU A 388 -13.00 17.31 -1.93
CA LEU A 388 -13.38 15.95 -1.53
C LEU A 388 -12.25 14.96 -1.77
N VAL A 389 -11.62 15.00 -2.94
CA VAL A 389 -10.47 14.13 -3.27
C VAL A 389 -9.31 14.39 -2.32
N ASN A 390 -9.05 15.64 -1.95
CA ASN A 390 -8.03 16.00 -0.96
C ASN A 390 -8.36 15.44 0.44
N ALA A 391 -9.62 15.52 0.87
CA ALA A 391 -10.08 14.95 2.14
C ALA A 391 -9.96 13.42 2.16
N LEU A 392 -10.37 12.74 1.08
CA LEU A 392 -10.24 11.28 0.95
C LEU A 392 -8.77 10.85 0.88
N THR A 393 -7.92 11.61 0.21
CA THR A 393 -6.46 11.38 0.20
C THR A 393 -5.88 11.52 1.59
N PHE A 394 -6.28 12.55 2.34
CA PHE A 394 -5.92 12.72 3.73
C PHE A 394 -6.34 11.50 4.57
N PHE A 395 -7.59 11.02 4.42
CA PHE A 395 -8.08 9.84 5.14
C PHE A 395 -7.35 8.56 4.76
N HIS A 396 -6.92 8.43 3.51
CA HIS A 396 -6.06 7.34 3.07
C HIS A 396 -4.69 7.38 3.76
N GLU A 397 -4.05 8.54 3.77
CA GLU A 397 -2.75 8.73 4.41
C GLU A 397 -2.82 8.50 5.93
N THR A 398 -3.93 8.87 6.59
CA THR A 398 -4.13 8.59 8.01
C THR A 398 -4.58 7.14 8.30
N GLY A 399 -4.97 6.38 7.26
CA GLY A 399 -5.39 4.97 7.39
C GLY A 399 -6.84 4.76 7.79
N GLU A 400 -7.68 5.77 7.63
CA GLU A 400 -9.13 5.73 7.93
C GLU A 400 -9.92 5.04 6.82
N VAL A 401 -9.50 5.23 5.57
CA VAL A 401 -10.08 4.58 4.38
C VAL A 401 -8.95 4.12 3.46
N LEU A 402 -9.25 3.28 2.49
CA LEU A 402 -8.35 3.00 1.37
C LEU A 402 -8.94 3.62 0.11
N PHE A 403 -8.22 4.61 -0.43
CA PHE A 403 -8.66 5.41 -1.57
C PHE A 403 -7.47 5.74 -2.48
N GLN A 404 -7.67 5.61 -3.78
CA GLN A 404 -6.77 6.15 -4.79
C GLN A 404 -7.56 7.04 -5.73
N SER A 405 -7.01 8.18 -6.14
CA SER A 405 -7.73 9.10 -7.04
C SER A 405 -8.12 8.50 -8.39
N LYS A 406 -7.48 7.38 -8.77
CA LYS A 406 -7.77 6.63 -9.99
C LYS A 406 -8.83 5.55 -9.81
N THR A 407 -9.26 5.25 -8.58
CA THR A 407 -10.26 4.22 -8.29
C THR A 407 -11.64 4.84 -8.16
N GLU A 408 -12.65 4.19 -8.73
CA GLU A 408 -14.04 4.65 -8.69
C GLU A 408 -14.71 4.44 -7.31
N ASN A 409 -14.09 3.64 -6.46
CA ASN A 409 -14.64 3.16 -5.20
C ASN A 409 -13.71 3.47 -4.03
N ILE A 410 -14.30 3.62 -2.85
CA ILE A 410 -13.66 3.90 -1.58
C ILE A 410 -13.88 2.68 -0.69
N ILE A 411 -12.81 2.08 -0.19
CA ILE A 411 -12.91 1.04 0.83
C ILE A 411 -12.98 1.74 2.19
N LEU A 412 -14.13 1.62 2.84
CA LEU A 412 -14.41 2.26 4.12
C LEU A 412 -13.87 1.42 5.29
N ASP A 413 -13.83 0.10 5.14
CA ASP A 413 -13.32 -0.82 6.16
C ASP A 413 -12.04 -1.50 5.67
N VAL A 414 -10.90 -0.89 6.02
CA VAL A 414 -9.58 -1.33 5.55
C VAL A 414 -9.21 -2.69 6.15
N GLN A 415 -9.58 -2.97 7.41
CA GLN A 415 -9.31 -4.26 8.04
C GLN A 415 -10.10 -5.38 7.35
N TRP A 416 -11.39 -5.16 7.09
CA TRP A 416 -12.22 -6.12 6.36
C TRP A 416 -11.65 -6.45 4.97
N PHE A 417 -11.19 -5.45 4.22
CA PHE A 417 -10.58 -5.68 2.90
C PHE A 417 -9.31 -6.55 2.97
N VAL A 418 -8.52 -6.34 4.02
CA VAL A 418 -7.24 -7.01 4.23
C VAL A 418 -7.44 -8.43 4.72
N ASP A 419 -8.43 -8.64 5.58
CA ASP A 419 -8.84 -9.96 6.02
C ASP A 419 -9.32 -10.80 4.83
N ALA A 420 -10.03 -10.21 3.87
CA ALA A 420 -10.43 -10.91 2.64
C ALA A 420 -9.21 -11.42 1.84
N PHE A 421 -8.14 -10.62 1.72
CA PHE A 421 -6.92 -11.05 1.04
C PHE A 421 -6.06 -12.00 1.88
N LYS A 422 -6.07 -11.84 3.20
CA LYS A 422 -5.39 -12.73 4.15
C LYS A 422 -5.90 -14.17 4.03
N VAL A 423 -7.19 -14.36 3.76
CA VAL A 423 -7.77 -15.68 3.48
C VAL A 423 -7.31 -16.27 2.13
N VAL A 424 -6.74 -15.45 1.22
CA VAL A 424 -6.11 -15.95 -0.02
C VAL A 424 -4.65 -16.34 0.24
N ILE A 425 -3.90 -15.53 0.99
CA ILE A 425 -2.50 -15.78 1.34
C ILE A 425 -2.38 -16.69 2.58
N LEU A 426 -3.19 -17.75 2.63
CA LEU A 426 -3.17 -18.67 3.75
C LEU A 426 -1.78 -19.30 3.91
N ASP A 427 -1.20 -19.12 5.10
CA ASP A 427 0.05 -19.77 5.49
C ASP A 427 -0.25 -21.25 5.82
N GLU A 428 0.67 -22.16 5.49
CA GLU A 428 0.53 -23.61 5.62
C GLU A 428 0.18 -24.04 7.08
N GLU A 429 0.53 -23.22 8.07
CA GLU A 429 0.18 -23.43 9.48
C GLU A 429 -1.31 -23.24 9.81
N HIS A 430 -2.06 -22.52 8.97
CA HIS A 430 -3.43 -22.08 9.27
C HIS A 430 -4.49 -22.84 8.46
N VAL A 431 -4.10 -23.90 7.74
CA VAL A 431 -4.98 -24.62 6.83
C VAL A 431 -5.06 -26.09 7.19
N ASP A 432 -6.22 -26.49 7.70
CA ASP A 432 -6.63 -27.91 7.83
C ASP A 432 -7.20 -28.49 6.52
N MET A 433 -7.35 -27.67 5.47
CA MET A 433 -8.00 -28.03 4.21
C MET A 433 -7.03 -28.59 3.16
N LYS A 434 -7.28 -29.81 2.69
CA LYS A 434 -6.48 -30.52 1.67
C LYS A 434 -7.23 -30.66 0.33
N TYR A 435 -7.64 -29.56 -0.29
CA TYR A 435 -8.26 -29.62 -1.63
C TYR A 435 -7.20 -29.51 -2.73
N PRO A 436 -7.31 -30.24 -3.85
CA PRO A 436 -6.38 -30.12 -4.98
C PRO A 436 -6.28 -28.69 -5.54
N GLU A 437 -7.40 -27.95 -5.59
CA GLU A 437 -7.40 -26.56 -6.07
C GLU A 437 -6.56 -25.64 -5.16
N PHE A 438 -6.41 -26.00 -3.89
CA PHE A 438 -5.57 -25.27 -2.95
C PHE A 438 -4.08 -25.45 -3.29
N GLU A 439 -3.68 -26.62 -3.79
CA GLU A 439 -2.32 -26.88 -4.25
C GLU A 439 -1.96 -25.99 -5.47
N GLU A 440 -2.90 -25.75 -6.38
CA GLU A 440 -2.69 -24.83 -7.50
C GLU A 440 -2.37 -23.39 -7.03
N LEU A 441 -3.08 -22.92 -6.01
CA LEU A 441 -2.82 -21.62 -5.41
C LEU A 441 -1.46 -21.60 -4.70
N ILE A 442 -1.19 -22.59 -3.85
CA ILE A 442 0.02 -22.62 -3.02
C ILE A 442 1.28 -22.81 -3.86
N GLU A 443 1.26 -23.62 -4.92
CA GLU A 443 2.46 -23.93 -5.71
C GLU A 443 2.64 -23.03 -6.93
N TYR A 444 1.54 -22.66 -7.61
CA TYR A 444 1.58 -21.92 -8.87
C TYR A 444 1.06 -20.49 -8.75
N GLY A 445 0.51 -20.11 -7.59
CA GLY A 445 -0.15 -18.82 -7.41
C GLY A 445 -1.44 -18.68 -8.22
N LEU A 446 -2.09 -19.78 -8.60
CA LEU A 446 -3.31 -19.77 -9.39
C LEU A 446 -4.53 -19.91 -8.48
N LEU A 447 -5.32 -18.85 -8.39
CA LEU A 447 -6.56 -18.80 -7.62
C LEU A 447 -7.74 -19.05 -8.56
N SER A 448 -8.38 -20.20 -8.41
CA SER A 448 -9.63 -20.49 -9.13
C SER A 448 -10.84 -19.84 -8.46
N ASN A 449 -11.85 -19.53 -9.28
CA ASN A 449 -13.13 -19.00 -8.84
C ASN A 449 -13.84 -19.90 -7.83
N ALA A 450 -13.85 -21.21 -8.10
CA ALA A 450 -14.42 -22.19 -7.20
C ALA A 450 -13.70 -22.24 -5.84
N LEU A 451 -12.36 -22.11 -5.81
CA LEU A 451 -11.61 -22.04 -4.56
C LEU A 451 -11.92 -20.74 -3.82
N LEU A 452 -11.91 -19.60 -4.52
CA LEU A 452 -12.21 -18.30 -3.93
C LEU A 452 -13.61 -18.28 -3.29
N ASP A 453 -14.60 -18.87 -3.97
CA ASP A 453 -15.96 -18.99 -3.44
C ASP A 453 -15.98 -19.78 -2.13
N LYS A 454 -15.32 -20.94 -2.09
CA LYS A 454 -15.18 -21.75 -0.87
C LYS A 454 -14.51 -20.95 0.26
N LEU A 455 -13.41 -20.25 -0.06
CA LEU A 455 -12.64 -19.45 0.89
C LEU A 455 -13.46 -18.30 1.48
N TRP A 456 -14.33 -17.68 0.68
CA TRP A 456 -15.11 -16.49 1.07
C TRP A 456 -16.55 -16.77 1.51
N THR A 457 -16.99 -18.04 1.51
CA THR A 457 -18.35 -18.45 1.88
C THR A 457 -18.67 -18.12 3.34
N ASN A 458 -17.73 -18.31 4.28
CA ASN A 458 -18.00 -18.22 5.72
C ASN A 458 -17.86 -16.80 6.30
N ASP A 459 -17.18 -15.89 5.61
CA ASP A 459 -16.68 -14.64 6.21
C ASP A 459 -17.38 -13.36 5.67
N ASN A 460 -18.58 -13.47 5.11
CA ASN A 460 -19.34 -12.35 4.50
C ASN A 460 -18.58 -11.61 3.38
N PHE A 461 -17.51 -12.18 2.82
CA PHE A 461 -16.78 -11.60 1.69
C PHE A 461 -17.46 -11.92 0.36
N TYR A 462 -18.09 -13.10 0.25
CA TYR A 462 -18.70 -13.60 -0.98
C TYR A 462 -19.68 -12.61 -1.63
N GLN A 463 -20.53 -11.95 -0.83
CA GLN A 463 -21.49 -10.95 -1.31
C GLN A 463 -20.84 -9.70 -1.93
N HIS A 464 -19.56 -9.45 -1.66
CA HIS A 464 -18.78 -8.32 -2.18
C HIS A 464 -17.66 -8.76 -3.12
N LYS A 465 -17.67 -10.02 -3.57
CA LYS A 465 -16.58 -10.66 -4.33
C LYS A 465 -16.10 -9.83 -5.51
N ASP A 466 -17.01 -9.40 -6.39
CA ASP A 466 -16.63 -8.64 -7.60
C ASP A 466 -15.96 -7.31 -7.24
N SER A 467 -16.46 -6.65 -6.20
CA SER A 467 -15.89 -5.40 -5.70
C SER A 467 -14.52 -5.61 -5.08
N LEU A 468 -14.36 -6.65 -4.24
CA LEU A 468 -13.07 -7.03 -3.65
C LEU A 468 -12.03 -7.33 -4.72
N ILE A 469 -12.37 -8.18 -5.69
CA ILE A 469 -11.50 -8.53 -6.82
C ILE A 469 -11.13 -7.28 -7.63
N TYR A 470 -12.11 -6.42 -7.94
CA TYR A 470 -11.84 -5.16 -8.64
C TYR A 470 -10.78 -4.33 -7.91
N HIS A 471 -10.91 -4.14 -6.59
CA HIS A 471 -9.94 -3.35 -5.82
C HIS A 471 -8.57 -4.03 -5.72
N MET A 472 -8.53 -5.34 -5.49
CA MET A 472 -7.26 -6.09 -5.45
C MET A 472 -6.51 -5.98 -6.78
N LYS A 473 -7.21 -5.93 -7.93
CA LYS A 473 -6.60 -5.67 -9.24
C LYS A 473 -6.04 -4.25 -9.35
N GLN A 474 -6.79 -3.23 -8.91
CA GLN A 474 -6.34 -1.83 -8.96
C GLN A 474 -5.13 -1.57 -8.08
N LEU A 475 -5.02 -2.29 -6.95
CA LEU A 475 -3.89 -2.23 -6.02
C LEU A 475 -2.69 -3.09 -6.45
N ASP A 476 -2.75 -3.70 -7.63
CA ASP A 476 -1.77 -4.62 -8.20
C ASP A 476 -1.46 -5.83 -7.30
N MET A 477 -2.46 -6.33 -6.54
CA MET A 477 -2.32 -7.47 -5.62
C MET A 477 -2.57 -8.84 -6.30
N LEU A 478 -3.40 -8.85 -7.34
CA LEU A 478 -3.67 -10.04 -8.18
C LEU A 478 -3.90 -9.64 -9.64
N ALA A 479 -3.62 -10.56 -10.55
CA ALA A 479 -3.85 -10.40 -11.98
C ALA A 479 -5.00 -11.28 -12.48
N GLU A 480 -5.83 -10.76 -13.37
CA GLU A 480 -6.89 -11.54 -14.00
C GLU A 480 -6.35 -12.27 -15.24
N LEU A 481 -6.30 -13.60 -15.18
CA LEU A 481 -5.90 -14.42 -16.34
C LEU A 481 -7.13 -14.77 -17.20
N SER A 482 -8.26 -15.00 -16.53
CA SER A 482 -9.57 -15.23 -17.13
C SER A 482 -10.66 -14.88 -16.10
N LYS A 483 -11.93 -14.96 -16.51
CA LYS A 483 -13.08 -14.79 -15.60
C LYS A 483 -13.09 -15.79 -14.44
N GLU A 484 -12.41 -16.93 -14.59
CA GLU A 484 -12.43 -18.04 -13.63
C GLU A 484 -11.11 -18.23 -12.87
N ILE A 485 -10.04 -17.55 -13.29
CA ILE A 485 -8.68 -17.78 -12.74
C ILE A 485 -7.94 -16.45 -12.59
N TRP A 486 -7.44 -16.23 -11.39
CA TRP A 486 -6.55 -15.12 -11.06
C TRP A 486 -5.15 -15.62 -10.70
N TYR A 487 -4.16 -14.80 -10.98
CA TYR A 487 -2.78 -15.02 -10.56
C TYR A 487 -2.45 -14.17 -9.33
N VAL A 488 -1.97 -14.80 -8.26
CA VAL A 488 -1.56 -14.21 -6.99
C VAL A 488 -0.03 -14.37 -6.86
N PRO A 489 0.77 -13.36 -7.26
CA PRO A 489 2.21 -13.53 -7.43
C PRO A 489 2.97 -14.00 -6.19
N CYS A 490 2.57 -13.52 -5.01
CA CYS A 490 3.24 -13.88 -3.76
C CYS A 490 3.09 -15.34 -3.35
N MET A 491 2.14 -16.05 -3.95
CA MET A 491 1.90 -17.47 -3.72
C MET A 491 2.65 -18.35 -4.71
N ASN A 492 3.25 -17.80 -5.78
CA ASN A 492 3.95 -18.60 -6.76
C ASN A 492 5.32 -19.06 -6.24
N LYS A 493 5.52 -20.38 -6.25
CA LYS A 493 6.73 -21.05 -5.76
C LYS A 493 7.52 -21.76 -6.87
N GLN A 494 7.11 -21.61 -8.13
CA GLN A 494 7.75 -22.28 -9.27
C GLN A 494 9.13 -21.69 -9.57
N THR A 495 10.07 -22.56 -9.93
CA THR A 495 11.44 -22.18 -10.30
C THR A 495 11.58 -22.05 -11.82
N TYR A 496 12.28 -21.01 -12.26
CA TYR A 496 12.57 -20.77 -13.66
C TYR A 496 13.78 -21.59 -14.15
N LEU A 497 13.72 -22.06 -15.42
CA LEU A 497 14.83 -22.67 -16.13
C LEU A 497 14.99 -22.01 -17.51
N TRP A 498 16.22 -21.56 -17.82
CA TRP A 498 16.52 -20.84 -19.07
C TRP A 498 16.32 -21.68 -20.34
N THR A 499 16.34 -23.00 -20.22
CA THR A 499 16.17 -23.95 -21.34
C THR A 499 14.85 -23.75 -22.09
N ILE A 500 13.85 -23.14 -21.46
CA ILE A 500 12.57 -22.75 -22.08
C ILE A 500 12.79 -21.79 -23.26
N LEU A 501 13.88 -21.00 -23.24
CA LEU A 501 14.20 -20.03 -24.29
C LEU A 501 15.17 -20.57 -25.36
N LYS A 502 15.58 -21.84 -25.31
CA LYS A 502 16.62 -22.41 -26.20
C LYS A 502 16.26 -22.31 -27.69
N THR A 503 14.98 -22.37 -28.01
CA THR A 503 14.43 -22.29 -29.38
C THR A 503 14.02 -20.87 -29.78
N CYS A 504 14.31 -19.86 -28.96
CA CYS A 504 13.93 -18.47 -29.19
C CYS A 504 15.10 -17.63 -29.69
N ASN A 505 14.79 -16.62 -30.50
CA ASN A 505 15.62 -15.44 -30.67
C ASN A 505 15.30 -14.47 -29.52
N VAL A 506 16.32 -13.82 -28.98
CA VAL A 506 16.19 -12.93 -27.82
C VAL A 506 16.80 -11.56 -28.11
N SER A 507 16.26 -10.52 -27.50
CA SER A 507 16.85 -9.18 -27.51
C SER A 507 18.02 -9.12 -26.53
N SER A 508 18.79 -8.04 -26.58
CA SER A 508 19.61 -7.65 -25.43
C SER A 508 18.74 -7.48 -24.17
N THR A 509 19.34 -7.60 -22.99
CA THR A 509 18.60 -7.48 -21.72
C THR A 509 18.70 -6.06 -21.17
N LEU A 510 17.56 -5.40 -21.02
CA LEU A 510 17.43 -4.10 -20.34
C LEU A 510 17.35 -4.33 -18.83
N CYS A 511 18.15 -3.61 -18.06
CA CYS A 511 18.26 -3.76 -16.61
C CYS A 511 17.85 -2.47 -15.91
N PHE A 512 16.91 -2.56 -14.98
CA PHE A 512 16.60 -1.52 -14.00
C PHE A 512 17.31 -1.87 -12.69
N LEU A 513 18.24 -1.03 -12.25
CA LEU A 513 19.18 -1.30 -11.17
C LEU A 513 18.76 -0.57 -9.89
N PHE A 514 18.79 -1.29 -8.76
CA PHE A 514 18.30 -0.82 -7.47
C PHE A 514 19.33 -1.10 -6.37
N GLU A 515 19.61 -0.10 -5.54
CA GLU A 515 20.40 -0.26 -4.31
C GLU A 515 19.65 -1.10 -3.27
N PHE A 516 18.33 -0.94 -3.25
CA PHE A 516 17.37 -1.69 -2.46
C PHE A 516 16.08 -1.83 -3.27
N LEU A 517 15.48 -3.02 -3.25
CA LEU A 517 14.27 -3.31 -4.02
C LEU A 517 13.26 -4.06 -3.15
N PRO A 518 12.17 -3.40 -2.70
CA PRO A 518 11.02 -4.11 -2.16
C PRO A 518 10.50 -5.13 -3.19
N PHE A 519 10.59 -6.41 -2.86
CA PHE A 519 10.23 -7.52 -3.77
C PHE A 519 8.84 -7.39 -4.39
N VAL A 520 7.89 -6.82 -3.65
CA VAL A 520 6.53 -6.56 -4.12
C VAL A 520 6.47 -5.67 -5.38
N ILE A 521 7.50 -4.86 -5.68
CA ILE A 521 7.58 -4.08 -6.93
C ILE A 521 7.59 -5.00 -8.15
N PHE A 522 8.33 -6.12 -8.09
CA PHE A 522 8.35 -7.10 -9.17
C PHE A 522 6.96 -7.73 -9.38
N HIS A 523 6.32 -8.17 -8.29
CA HIS A 523 4.95 -8.70 -8.35
C HIS A 523 3.98 -7.71 -8.98
N ARG A 524 4.01 -6.45 -8.51
CA ARG A 524 3.12 -5.40 -9.00
C ARG A 524 3.41 -5.04 -10.46
N LEU A 525 4.66 -5.10 -10.90
CA LEU A 525 5.00 -4.92 -12.31
C LEU A 525 4.39 -6.03 -13.17
N VAL A 526 4.52 -7.30 -12.76
CA VAL A 526 3.91 -8.44 -13.47
C VAL A 526 2.39 -8.28 -13.54
N VAL A 527 1.75 -7.94 -12.42
CA VAL A 527 0.30 -7.71 -12.36
C VAL A 527 -0.12 -6.55 -13.25
N ALA A 528 0.61 -5.44 -13.24
CA ALA A 528 0.36 -4.30 -14.10
C ALA A 528 0.51 -4.66 -15.59
N CYS A 529 1.51 -5.47 -15.95
CA CYS A 529 1.68 -5.94 -17.33
C CYS A 529 0.48 -6.78 -17.80
N ILE A 530 -0.05 -7.65 -16.96
CA ILE A 530 -1.23 -8.47 -17.30
C ILE A 530 -2.48 -7.60 -17.35
N ASN A 531 -2.80 -6.87 -16.28
CA ASN A 531 -4.07 -6.14 -16.15
C ASN A 531 -4.14 -4.87 -17.01
N LYS A 532 -3.05 -4.10 -17.13
CA LYS A 532 -3.04 -2.77 -17.79
C LYS A 532 -2.52 -2.82 -19.22
N LEU A 533 -1.63 -3.77 -19.55
CA LEU A 533 -1.13 -3.96 -20.92
C LEU A 533 -1.86 -5.09 -21.66
N GLU A 534 -2.77 -5.80 -20.99
CA GLU A 534 -3.54 -6.95 -21.49
C GLU A 534 -2.63 -8.07 -22.05
N MET A 535 -1.48 -8.27 -21.43
CA MET A 535 -0.59 -9.37 -21.78
C MET A 535 -1.06 -10.66 -21.12
N LYS A 536 -0.79 -11.78 -21.79
CA LYS A 536 -1.17 -13.11 -21.26
C LYS A 536 0.06 -13.92 -20.92
N PRO A 537 0.04 -14.74 -19.86
CA PRO A 537 1.10 -15.70 -19.62
C PRO A 537 1.36 -16.56 -20.85
N TRP A 538 2.64 -16.72 -21.20
CA TRP A 538 3.00 -17.62 -22.29
C TRP A 538 2.81 -19.07 -21.83
N ILE A 539 2.15 -19.87 -22.68
CA ILE A 539 2.02 -21.32 -22.47
C ILE A 539 3.05 -22.03 -23.35
N SER A 540 3.93 -22.81 -22.73
CA SER A 540 4.92 -23.64 -23.41
C SER A 540 4.80 -25.08 -22.91
N GLU A 541 4.68 -26.04 -23.83
CA GLU A 541 4.54 -27.48 -23.49
C GLU A 541 3.43 -27.77 -22.47
N GLY A 542 2.32 -27.03 -22.55
CA GLY A 542 1.20 -27.15 -21.62
C GLY A 542 1.42 -26.52 -20.24
N ARG A 543 2.56 -25.85 -20.01
CA ARG A 543 2.89 -25.17 -18.76
C ARG A 543 2.82 -23.66 -18.93
N THR A 544 2.26 -23.00 -17.93
CA THR A 544 2.18 -21.54 -17.84
C THR A 544 3.54 -21.00 -17.39
N CYS A 545 4.18 -20.16 -18.21
CA CYS A 545 5.52 -19.61 -17.96
C CYS A 545 5.50 -18.43 -16.96
N ILE A 546 5.00 -18.68 -15.76
CA ILE A 546 5.03 -17.73 -14.63
C ILE A 546 5.72 -18.41 -13.46
N PHE A 547 6.80 -17.81 -12.99
CA PHE A 547 7.68 -18.33 -11.95
C PHE A 547 7.87 -17.30 -10.85
N HIS A 548 8.44 -17.74 -9.72
CA HIS A 548 8.68 -16.90 -8.56
C HIS A 548 9.54 -15.67 -8.85
N THR A 549 10.59 -15.82 -9.67
CA THR A 549 11.54 -14.74 -10.02
C THR A 549 11.49 -14.32 -11.49
N VAL A 550 10.72 -15.00 -12.33
CA VAL A 550 10.65 -14.74 -13.77
C VAL A 550 9.22 -14.91 -14.25
N THR A 551 8.75 -14.02 -15.11
CA THR A 551 7.47 -14.19 -15.80
C THR A 551 7.65 -13.91 -17.28
N ILE A 552 7.10 -14.78 -18.13
CA ILE A 552 7.11 -14.60 -19.58
C ILE A 552 5.67 -14.39 -20.06
N LEU A 553 5.42 -13.21 -20.64
CA LEU A 553 4.10 -12.78 -21.09
C LEU A 553 4.09 -12.62 -22.62
N SER A 554 3.09 -13.19 -23.29
CA SER A 554 2.78 -12.93 -24.68
C SER A 554 2.20 -11.52 -24.86
N CYS A 555 2.79 -10.78 -25.81
CA CYS A 555 2.32 -9.47 -26.25
C CYS A 555 1.02 -9.59 -27.05
N LYS A 556 0.36 -8.45 -27.30
CA LYS A 556 -0.92 -8.40 -28.04
C LYS A 556 -0.83 -8.99 -29.46
N ASP A 557 0.33 -8.87 -30.09
CA ASP A 557 0.62 -9.42 -31.42
C ASP A 557 0.72 -10.96 -31.45
N GLN A 558 0.71 -11.63 -30.29
CA GLN A 558 0.85 -13.08 -30.12
C GLN A 558 2.17 -13.67 -30.62
N THR A 559 3.10 -12.84 -31.10
CA THR A 559 4.40 -13.28 -31.65
C THR A 559 5.52 -12.96 -30.69
N HIS A 560 5.58 -11.72 -30.20
CA HIS A 560 6.58 -11.27 -29.24
C HIS A 560 6.18 -11.67 -27.83
N ARG A 561 7.19 -11.94 -27.02
CA ARG A 561 7.02 -12.24 -25.60
C ARG A 561 7.94 -11.38 -24.78
N LEU A 562 7.41 -10.84 -23.70
CA LEU A 562 8.11 -10.06 -22.70
C LEU A 562 8.50 -10.97 -21.54
N LEU A 563 9.80 -11.16 -21.33
CA LEU A 563 10.34 -11.72 -20.10
C LEU A 563 10.61 -10.60 -19.10
N ILE A 564 10.16 -10.80 -17.87
CA ILE A 564 10.42 -9.93 -16.72
C ILE A 564 11.07 -10.81 -15.66
N GLY A 565 12.31 -10.52 -15.30
CA GLY A 565 13.07 -11.21 -14.26
C GLY A 565 13.43 -10.28 -13.12
N ILE A 566 13.53 -10.81 -11.91
CA ILE A 566 14.15 -10.14 -10.76
C ILE A 566 15.42 -10.89 -10.37
N CYS A 567 16.52 -10.16 -10.22
CA CYS A 567 17.83 -10.74 -9.94
C CYS A 567 18.42 -10.18 -8.65
N ASP A 568 19.12 -11.07 -7.94
CA ASP A 568 20.10 -10.73 -6.92
C ASP A 568 21.50 -10.76 -7.54
N ASN A 569 22.11 -9.59 -7.71
CA ASN A 569 23.42 -9.40 -8.33
C ASN A 569 24.55 -9.28 -7.30
N ARG A 570 24.33 -9.59 -6.01
CA ARG A 570 25.36 -9.44 -4.96
C ARG A 570 26.63 -10.25 -5.22
N GLU A 571 26.51 -11.39 -5.88
CA GLU A 571 27.64 -12.23 -6.27
C GLU A 571 28.43 -11.68 -7.48
N ARG A 572 27.90 -10.65 -8.15
CA ARG A 572 28.48 -10.04 -9.36
C ARG A 572 29.25 -8.79 -9.01
N THR A 573 29.92 -8.18 -9.99
CA THR A 573 30.69 -6.94 -9.80
C THR A 573 29.82 -5.71 -9.46
N HIS A 574 28.50 -5.87 -9.31
CA HIS A 574 27.51 -4.79 -9.11
C HIS A 574 27.20 -4.58 -7.63
N ARG A 575 28.22 -4.21 -6.84
CA ARG A 575 28.05 -4.00 -5.39
C ARG A 575 27.18 -2.79 -5.02
N GLU A 576 27.17 -1.77 -5.88
CA GLU A 576 26.37 -0.55 -5.68
C GLU A 576 24.87 -0.85 -5.86
N PHE A 577 24.52 -1.64 -6.88
CA PHE A 577 23.15 -2.03 -7.19
C PHE A 577 22.98 -3.55 -7.09
N PRO A 578 22.80 -4.08 -5.88
CA PRO A 578 22.67 -5.52 -5.65
C PRO A 578 21.39 -6.12 -6.23
N TYR A 579 20.39 -5.33 -6.61
CA TYR A 579 19.13 -5.84 -7.16
C TYR A 579 18.87 -5.27 -8.56
N SER A 580 18.29 -6.09 -9.44
CA SER A 580 17.79 -5.62 -10.73
C SER A 580 16.44 -6.22 -11.09
N ILE A 581 15.65 -5.44 -11.83
CA ILE A 581 14.55 -5.96 -12.64
C ILE A 581 15.02 -5.95 -14.08
N GLU A 582 15.01 -7.11 -14.72
CA GLU A 582 15.58 -7.33 -16.05
C GLU A 582 14.49 -7.70 -17.05
N ILE A 583 14.53 -7.04 -18.20
CA ILE A 583 13.55 -7.18 -19.26
C ILE A 583 14.24 -7.71 -20.52
N GLN A 584 13.68 -8.76 -21.11
CA GLN A 584 14.14 -9.32 -22.36
C GLN A 584 12.95 -9.67 -23.25
N ILE A 585 13.03 -9.33 -24.54
CA ILE A 585 12.04 -9.76 -25.52
C ILE A 585 12.52 -11.05 -26.17
N ASN A 586 11.61 -12.00 -26.35
CA ASN A 586 11.89 -13.22 -27.05
C ASN A 586 10.80 -13.56 -28.08
N ILE A 587 11.20 -14.27 -29.13
CA ILE A 587 10.33 -14.74 -30.19
C ILE A 587 10.80 -16.12 -30.67
N THR A 588 9.88 -16.95 -31.16
CA THR A 588 10.24 -18.30 -31.64
C THR A 588 11.00 -18.23 -32.97
N LYS A 589 12.11 -18.95 -33.10
CA LYS A 589 12.89 -19.04 -34.33
C LYS A 589 12.03 -19.55 -35.51
N PRO A 590 12.26 -19.06 -36.74
CA PRO A 590 13.32 -18.15 -37.18
C PRO A 590 12.92 -16.65 -37.17
N ARG A 591 11.82 -16.27 -36.51
CA ARG A 591 11.32 -14.88 -36.57
C ARG A 591 12.29 -13.90 -35.90
N GLU A 592 12.26 -12.65 -36.34
CA GLU A 592 13.07 -11.56 -35.78
C GLU A 592 12.25 -10.66 -34.87
N ILE A 593 12.95 -9.92 -34.00
CA ILE A 593 12.33 -9.04 -33.01
C ILE A 593 12.09 -7.66 -33.64
N GLU A 594 10.86 -7.17 -33.53
CA GLU A 594 10.49 -5.83 -33.98
C GLU A 594 10.96 -4.74 -33.02
N THR A 595 11.92 -3.94 -33.47
CA THR A 595 12.51 -2.84 -32.69
C THR A 595 11.50 -1.78 -32.24
N GLN A 596 10.46 -1.50 -33.04
CA GLN A 596 9.47 -0.48 -32.64
C GLN A 596 8.62 -0.95 -31.46
N LEU A 597 8.29 -2.24 -31.41
CA LEU A 597 7.56 -2.84 -30.31
C LEU A 597 8.42 -2.83 -29.03
N SER A 598 9.70 -3.19 -29.13
CA SER A 598 10.60 -3.17 -27.98
C SER A 598 10.78 -1.77 -27.38
N LEU A 599 10.88 -0.74 -28.22
CA LEU A 599 10.89 0.67 -27.78
C LEU A 599 9.60 1.09 -27.07
N SER A 600 8.45 0.68 -27.60
CA SER A 600 7.15 0.95 -27.00
C SER A 600 7.02 0.27 -25.62
N LEU A 601 7.44 -0.99 -25.51
CA LEU A 601 7.43 -1.74 -24.26
C LEU A 601 8.37 -1.13 -23.22
N GLN A 602 9.58 -0.74 -23.61
CA GLN A 602 10.54 -0.08 -22.73
C GLN A 602 9.94 1.16 -22.07
N ARG A 603 9.28 2.01 -22.86
CA ARG A 603 8.62 3.22 -22.33
C ARG A 603 7.51 2.88 -21.34
N ARG A 604 6.59 1.97 -21.71
CA ARG A 604 5.46 1.59 -20.85
C ARG A 604 5.91 0.92 -19.54
N ILE A 605 6.93 0.06 -19.60
CA ILE A 605 7.49 -0.59 -18.41
C ILE A 605 8.18 0.43 -17.52
N CYS A 606 8.95 1.36 -18.10
CA CYS A 606 9.59 2.44 -17.35
C CYS A 606 8.55 3.36 -16.66
N GLU A 607 7.44 3.68 -17.34
CA GLU A 607 6.32 4.43 -16.76
C GLU A 607 5.66 3.68 -15.59
N ILE A 608 5.38 2.38 -15.77
CA ILE A 608 4.82 1.53 -14.71
C ILE A 608 5.76 1.47 -13.53
N LEU A 609 7.04 1.09 -13.73
CA LEU A 609 8.03 1.02 -12.66
C LEU A 609 8.17 2.35 -11.93
N SER A 610 8.28 3.45 -12.67
CA SER A 610 8.31 4.79 -12.09
C SER A 610 7.09 5.05 -11.22
N SER A 611 5.89 4.64 -11.64
CA SER A 611 4.67 4.78 -10.83
C SER A 611 4.65 3.86 -9.62
N LEU A 612 5.24 2.66 -9.70
CA LEU A 612 5.29 1.70 -8.61
C LEU A 612 6.32 2.08 -7.54
N THR A 613 7.36 2.82 -7.91
CA THR A 613 8.44 3.25 -7.02
C THR A 613 8.35 4.70 -6.56
N LYS A 614 7.55 5.54 -7.22
CA LYS A 614 7.25 6.92 -6.77
C LYS A 614 6.07 6.90 -5.80
N ALA A 615 6.34 6.64 -4.52
CA ALA A 615 5.29 6.84 -3.51
C ALA A 615 5.00 8.34 -3.26
N PHE A 616 5.99 9.22 -3.48
CA PHE A 616 5.84 10.68 -3.31
C PHE A 616 6.53 11.44 -4.45
N ARG A 617 6.12 12.69 -4.68
CA ARG A 617 6.58 13.58 -5.77
C ARG A 617 8.08 13.98 -5.67
N SER A 618 8.98 13.11 -5.26
CA SER A 618 10.43 13.34 -5.37
C SER A 618 10.87 13.17 -6.82
N CYS A 619 11.69 14.11 -7.30
CA CYS A 619 12.14 14.21 -8.70
C CYS A 619 13.21 13.18 -9.08
N GLU A 620 13.80 12.47 -8.11
CA GLU A 620 14.88 11.50 -8.35
C GLU A 620 14.34 10.14 -8.80
N SER A 621 14.99 9.53 -9.80
CA SER A 621 14.66 8.18 -10.26
C SER A 621 15.01 7.17 -9.17
N ALA A 622 14.10 6.22 -8.91
CA ALA A 622 14.32 5.17 -7.90
C ALA A 622 15.26 4.05 -8.38
N PHE A 623 15.73 4.14 -9.63
CA PHE A 623 16.58 3.16 -10.27
C PHE A 623 17.48 3.81 -11.32
N THR A 624 18.57 3.11 -11.64
CA THR A 624 19.46 3.41 -12.76
C THR A 624 19.22 2.43 -13.89
N VAL A 625 19.36 2.85 -15.15
CA VAL A 625 19.19 1.96 -16.30
C VAL A 625 20.54 1.40 -16.73
N GLY A 626 20.56 0.14 -17.15
CA GLY A 626 21.73 -0.51 -17.73
C GLY A 626 21.34 -1.64 -18.68
N TYR A 627 22.34 -2.33 -19.22
CA TYR A 627 22.17 -3.39 -20.21
C TYR A 627 23.14 -4.53 -19.95
N ARG A 628 22.74 -5.77 -20.19
CA ARG A 628 23.69 -6.91 -20.20
C ARG A 628 24.59 -6.79 -21.42
N CYS A 629 25.90 -6.97 -21.22
CA CYS A 629 26.91 -6.86 -22.28
C CYS A 629 26.86 -7.99 -23.32
N LYS A 630 26.19 -9.10 -23.01
CA LYS A 630 25.98 -10.26 -23.89
C LYS A 630 24.50 -10.39 -24.23
N VAL A 631 24.23 -10.76 -25.48
CA VAL A 631 22.87 -11.05 -25.97
C VAL A 631 22.66 -12.56 -25.92
N GLU A 632 22.24 -13.04 -24.76
CA GLU A 632 21.98 -14.45 -24.48
C GLU A 632 20.63 -14.59 -23.76
N PRO A 633 19.99 -15.77 -23.80
CA PRO A 633 18.78 -16.01 -23.03
C PRO A 633 18.98 -15.70 -21.55
N PHE A 634 18.01 -15.03 -20.95
CA PHE A 634 17.98 -14.77 -19.51
C PHE A 634 18.15 -16.08 -18.72
N GLY A 635 19.01 -16.08 -17.69
CA GLY A 635 19.36 -17.25 -16.89
C GLY A 635 20.38 -18.19 -17.54
N GLY A 636 20.96 -17.84 -18.69
CA GLY A 636 21.91 -18.68 -19.43
C GLY A 636 23.24 -18.94 -18.74
N GLU A 637 24.03 -19.89 -19.27
CA GLU A 637 25.29 -20.34 -18.66
C GLU A 637 26.39 -19.25 -18.60
N SER A 638 26.32 -18.25 -19.49
CA SER A 638 27.34 -17.20 -19.61
C SER A 638 26.76 -15.79 -19.55
N GLU A 639 25.86 -15.53 -18.60
CA GLU A 639 25.26 -14.20 -18.41
C GLU A 639 26.32 -13.09 -18.37
N GLY A 640 26.18 -12.12 -19.28
CA GLY A 640 27.06 -10.97 -19.35
C GLY A 640 26.97 -10.08 -18.12
N GLN A 641 27.99 -9.26 -17.89
CA GLN A 641 27.92 -8.21 -16.87
C GLN A 641 26.97 -7.08 -17.30
N ILE A 642 26.43 -6.37 -16.30
CA ILE A 642 25.62 -5.17 -16.55
C ILE A 642 26.55 -3.99 -16.84
N ILE A 643 26.23 -3.23 -17.87
CA ILE A 643 26.87 -1.95 -18.21
C ILE A 643 25.83 -0.88 -17.91
N ARG A 644 26.19 0.10 -17.08
CA ARG A 644 25.25 1.19 -16.79
C ARG A 644 25.12 2.10 -18.01
N GLU A 645 23.94 2.65 -18.20
CA GLU A 645 23.67 3.54 -19.32
C GLU A 645 24.60 4.76 -19.35
N GLU A 646 24.98 5.26 -18.18
CA GLU A 646 25.92 6.38 -18.01
C GLU A 646 27.40 6.01 -18.30
N GLU A 647 27.75 4.72 -18.27
CA GLU A 647 29.09 4.22 -18.59
C GLU A 647 29.31 4.06 -20.10
N ILE A 648 28.24 4.19 -20.90
CA ILE A 648 28.28 4.01 -22.34
C ILE A 648 28.79 5.30 -22.99
N SER A 649 30.07 5.33 -23.34
CA SER A 649 30.72 6.45 -24.05
C SER A 649 31.03 6.17 -25.51
N GLU A 650 31.18 4.91 -25.91
CA GLU A 650 31.65 4.49 -27.23
C GLU A 650 30.66 3.53 -27.91
N LEU A 651 30.70 3.46 -29.25
CA LEU A 651 29.82 2.57 -30.04
C LEU A 651 30.17 1.10 -29.88
N GLU A 652 31.43 0.80 -29.59
CA GLU A 652 31.93 -0.52 -29.25
C GLU A 652 33.06 -0.38 -28.22
N PHE A 653 33.17 -1.31 -27.27
CA PHE A 653 34.29 -1.36 -26.32
C PHE A 653 34.56 -2.78 -25.83
N ASP A 654 35.75 -3.02 -25.29
CA ASP A 654 36.14 -4.31 -24.71
C ASP A 654 35.61 -4.45 -23.28
N CYS A 655 34.70 -5.40 -23.04
CA CYS A 655 34.19 -5.69 -21.70
C CYS A 655 35.20 -6.51 -20.90
N SER A 656 35.99 -5.81 -20.09
CA SER A 656 36.90 -6.42 -19.11
C SER A 656 36.23 -6.86 -17.81
N LYS A 657 34.93 -6.57 -17.62
CA LYS A 657 34.15 -7.00 -16.44
C LYS A 657 33.75 -8.48 -16.52
N CYS A 658 33.72 -9.06 -17.71
CA CYS A 658 33.46 -10.49 -17.93
C CYS A 658 34.73 -11.32 -17.70
N ASN A 659 34.57 -12.62 -17.40
CA ASN A 659 35.69 -13.56 -17.24
C ASN A 659 36.56 -13.64 -18.50
N GLU A 660 35.91 -13.59 -19.67
CA GLU A 660 36.57 -13.48 -20.97
C GLU A 660 36.29 -12.09 -21.53
N VAL A 661 37.36 -11.38 -21.89
CA VAL A 661 37.25 -10.08 -22.55
C VAL A 661 36.61 -10.29 -23.91
N HIS A 662 35.57 -9.52 -24.20
CA HIS A 662 34.88 -9.58 -25.48
C HIS A 662 34.44 -8.18 -25.92
N LEU A 663 34.32 -7.99 -27.22
CA LEU A 663 33.79 -6.77 -27.80
C LEU A 663 32.29 -6.66 -27.48
N VAL A 664 31.87 -5.48 -27.01
CA VAL A 664 30.47 -5.13 -26.80
C VAL A 664 30.04 -4.18 -27.89
N ASN A 665 29.12 -4.60 -28.76
CA ASN A 665 28.50 -3.69 -29.72
C ASN A 665 27.33 -2.96 -29.05
N VAL A 666 27.61 -1.74 -28.57
CA VAL A 666 26.63 -0.89 -27.88
C VAL A 666 25.50 -0.51 -28.82
N GLY A 667 25.80 -0.23 -30.08
CA GLY A 667 24.79 0.06 -31.11
C GLY A 667 23.75 -1.06 -31.19
N TYR A 668 24.18 -2.30 -31.27
CA TYR A 668 23.33 -3.48 -31.33
C TYR A 668 22.50 -3.67 -30.04
N ILE A 669 23.13 -3.56 -28.87
CA ILE A 669 22.44 -3.69 -27.58
C ILE A 669 21.38 -2.60 -27.41
N CYS A 670 21.74 -1.36 -27.70
CA CYS A 670 20.86 -0.21 -27.55
C CYS A 670 19.77 -0.19 -28.62
N ASN A 671 20.02 -0.72 -29.82
CA ASN A 671 19.03 -0.71 -30.91
C ASN A 671 17.72 -1.39 -30.50
N PHE A 672 17.73 -2.38 -29.61
CA PHE A 672 16.48 -2.98 -29.10
C PHE A 672 15.69 -2.03 -28.18
N TRP A 673 16.34 -1.11 -27.47
CA TRP A 673 15.72 -0.39 -26.35
C TRP A 673 15.74 1.14 -26.51
N LYS A 674 16.49 1.64 -27.49
CA LYS A 674 16.66 3.05 -27.82
C LYS A 674 16.61 3.27 -29.33
N LYS A 675 16.24 4.49 -29.73
CA LYS A 675 16.42 4.90 -31.13
C LYS A 675 17.91 4.85 -31.49
N PRO A 676 18.27 4.45 -32.72
CA PRO A 676 19.65 4.45 -33.17
C PRO A 676 20.30 5.81 -32.91
N LEU A 677 21.47 5.81 -32.28
CA LEU A 677 22.27 7.01 -32.09
C LEU A 677 22.72 7.49 -33.48
N ALA A 678 22.09 8.56 -33.98
CA ALA A 678 22.57 9.25 -35.17
C ALA A 678 23.82 10.06 -34.80
N PHE A 679 24.98 9.41 -34.79
CA PHE A 679 26.25 10.13 -34.75
C PHE A 679 26.48 10.79 -36.11
N LYS A 680 26.51 12.12 -36.14
CA LYS A 680 27.04 12.87 -37.29
C LYS A 680 28.46 12.39 -37.52
N ARG A 681 28.73 11.78 -38.69
CA ARG A 681 30.11 11.60 -39.15
C ARG A 681 30.67 12.98 -39.44
N GLU A 682 31.66 13.40 -38.66
CA GLU A 682 32.57 14.45 -39.09
C GLU A 682 33.48 13.89 -40.18
N SER A 683 33.10 14.11 -41.43
CA SER A 683 34.00 14.18 -42.58
C SER A 683 33.20 14.63 -43.81
N ASP A 684 33.14 15.94 -44.04
CA ASP A 684 33.65 16.56 -45.26
C ASP A 684 33.46 18.08 -45.20
N SER A 685 34.54 18.77 -45.51
CA SER A 685 34.80 20.21 -45.39
C SER A 685 34.28 21.06 -46.56
N TRP A 686 34.15 22.37 -46.29
CA TRP A 686 33.91 23.54 -47.17
C TRP A 686 32.43 23.74 -47.58
N GLU A 687 31.78 24.87 -47.38
CA GLU A 687 32.21 26.28 -47.41
C GLU A 687 31.29 27.16 -46.53
N SER A 688 31.80 28.35 -46.21
CA SER A 688 31.26 29.41 -45.35
C SER A 688 29.85 29.90 -45.68
N ASP A 689 29.06 30.24 -44.66
CA ASP A 689 28.73 31.64 -44.36
C ASP A 689 28.03 31.73 -42.99
N GLY A 690 28.43 32.75 -42.22
CA GLY A 690 28.15 32.86 -40.80
C GLY A 690 26.77 33.38 -40.45
N GLU A 691 26.36 33.10 -39.22
CA GLU A 691 25.64 34.03 -38.36
C GLU A 691 25.77 33.57 -36.90
N ASP A 692 26.31 34.46 -36.08
CA ASP A 692 26.41 34.35 -34.63
C ASP A 692 25.04 34.11 -33.98
N VAL A 693 24.89 33.03 -33.22
CA VAL A 693 23.91 32.99 -32.12
C VAL A 693 24.54 32.30 -30.90
N GLY A 694 24.58 33.07 -29.83
CA GLY A 694 25.26 32.76 -28.59
C GLY A 694 24.76 31.53 -27.83
N VAL A 695 25.72 30.99 -27.09
CA VAL A 695 25.65 30.01 -26.02
C VAL A 695 24.48 30.28 -25.06
N ILE A 696 23.61 29.30 -24.85
CA ILE A 696 22.71 29.26 -23.69
C ILE A 696 22.94 27.97 -22.91
N ASP A 697 23.54 28.20 -21.74
CA ASP A 697 23.80 27.33 -20.61
C ASP A 697 22.46 26.92 -19.93
N TYR A 698 22.18 25.63 -19.77
CA TYR A 698 20.98 25.15 -19.07
C TYR A 698 21.33 24.71 -17.65
N LYS A 699 21.31 25.67 -16.73
CA LYS A 699 21.12 25.42 -15.28
C LYS A 699 19.90 26.19 -14.78
N THR A 700 18.93 25.42 -14.27
CA THR A 700 17.96 25.77 -13.21
C THR A 700 17.21 27.09 -13.31
N SER A 701 15.95 27.04 -13.75
CA SER A 701 14.77 27.48 -12.98
C SER A 701 13.52 27.27 -13.83
N HIS A 702 12.46 26.70 -13.24
CA HIS A 702 11.06 27.13 -13.35
C HIS A 702 10.16 26.05 -12.76
N SER A 703 9.91 26.18 -11.46
CA SER A 703 8.71 25.67 -10.82
C SER A 703 7.54 26.60 -11.17
N ARG A 704 6.32 26.04 -11.17
CA ARG A 704 5.00 26.70 -11.30
C ARG A 704 4.54 27.04 -12.71
N ARG A 705 3.88 26.07 -13.32
CA ARG A 705 2.57 26.13 -14.01
C ARG A 705 2.50 24.92 -14.93
N LEU A 706 1.76 23.88 -14.53
CA LEU A 706 1.21 22.81 -15.37
C LEU A 706 0.38 21.87 -14.47
N CYS A 707 -0.66 22.45 -13.87
CA CYS A 707 -1.90 21.74 -13.55
C CYS A 707 -2.97 22.49 -14.33
N VAL A 708 -3.95 21.79 -14.89
CA VAL A 708 -4.92 22.24 -15.90
C VAL A 708 -4.42 22.15 -17.36
N ALA A 709 -4.30 20.92 -17.87
CA ALA A 709 -4.40 20.59 -19.31
C ALA A 709 -4.47 19.06 -19.49
N ALA A 710 -5.53 18.42 -18.98
CA ALA A 710 -5.86 17.03 -19.30
C ALA A 710 -7.35 16.73 -19.05
N ILE A 711 -8.24 17.67 -19.36
CA ILE A 711 -9.68 17.46 -19.52
C ILE A 711 -10.13 18.40 -20.63
N GLU A 712 -9.70 18.13 -21.87
CA GLU A 712 -10.23 18.78 -23.09
C GLU A 712 -9.69 18.07 -24.35
N PHE A 713 -9.87 16.75 -24.43
CA PHE A 713 -9.70 15.99 -25.68
C PHE A 713 -10.69 14.82 -25.70
N SER A 714 -11.99 15.14 -25.62
CA SER A 714 -13.10 14.21 -25.92
C SER A 714 -14.37 14.91 -26.42
N ASN A 715 -14.29 16.15 -26.90
CA ASN A 715 -15.43 16.90 -27.46
C ASN A 715 -15.09 17.63 -28.78
N ALA A 716 -14.40 16.95 -29.69
CA ALA A 716 -14.20 17.45 -31.05
C ALA A 716 -14.12 16.30 -32.07
N GLN A 717 -15.17 15.48 -32.14
CA GLN A 717 -15.41 14.63 -33.30
C GLN A 717 -16.91 14.36 -33.52
N GLU A 718 -17.70 15.44 -33.55
CA GLU A 718 -19.02 15.46 -34.19
C GLU A 718 -19.20 16.85 -34.79
N LYS A 719 -18.71 17.02 -36.03
CA LYS A 719 -19.11 18.00 -37.07
C LYS A 719 -18.02 18.08 -38.15
N SER A 720 -18.05 17.14 -39.08
CA SER A 720 -18.00 17.44 -40.52
C SER A 720 -17.93 16.14 -41.33
N VAL A 721 -19.02 15.93 -42.08
CA VAL A 721 -19.28 14.93 -43.14
C VAL A 721 -19.61 13.52 -42.65
#